data_AF-A0A5C6RI35-F1
#
_entry.id   AF-A0A5C6RI35-F1
#
_cell.length_a   1.000
_cell.length_b   1.000
_cell.length_c   1.000
_cell.angle_alpha   90.00
_cell.angle_beta   90.00
_cell.angle_gamma   90.00
#
_symmetry.space_group_name_H-M   'P 1'
#
loop_
_entity.id
_entity.type
_entity.pdbx_description
1 polymer ?
#
loop_
_entity_poly.entity_id
_entity_poly.type
_entity_poly.pdbx_seq_one_letter_code
_entity_poly.pdbx_strand_id
1 'polypeptide(L)'
;MTYSLILKKNWIALALALLPVVGFAQVKVGDNPDVIESSAELEIESTSKGFLPPRMTEAQMNAIVSPAEGLMVFCTDCMPKGPYTFDATAWMPLSGSSADIGSNGTSEVSSYSGAGCAGGPGSISGTMTVGVAVSGVTMTLYADVTQAGTWSLTAIQNGVTFSGNGTFAATGCQQITLTGSGTPVASGSFTWATNTAPFGSATAEVAPEPSAGGSAVVASYGAAGCSGGPGSISGTMTQGAAVSGLTMELYANVTQPGTWSLEATENGVTFSGSGTFAATGCQLITLTGSGTPAALGTYTWTTNTTPAGSAEATVNAPPAPPSNPTGSGSFSGPTCFDIALSNYNSNDCAPFSARIDQQKDFTEPTTYTQSYTFTPLGTVSNVRFFYTNTNGIVITGISGDNPGNNISGPVVATVNFSTTLNTDALGLTNANPLTADIYVIYNSNSSNTGTDRQIKATVKVKDCACCGAYANFQAGIWKQWMCHNLAAANTNADPLTPSWEIIGGYWQWGRKGPDPSVWKTTNTANFAHGPTGPMESEANAGRVNNFSAGLAGNTAWREDNKTQNDPCPAGYRIPTRADFNSLIKENVWSNVGSWGSSPTNYSSGKKIGRTLFLPAAGSRTAPIDWPGVIPGSLSSRGQNGFYWTSYGSSTGGGSTHLTFHQQDYGDFVPALGGNGNNRTRGMSIRCIAE
;
A
#
# COMPACT_ATOMS: atom_id res chain seq x y z
N MET A 1 0.28 -93.76 117.24
CA MET A 1 -1.06 -93.95 117.85
C MET A 1 -1.79 -92.60 117.80
N THR A 2 -3.11 -92.61 117.79
CA THR A 2 -4.08 -91.51 118.01
C THR A 2 -3.72 -90.63 119.24
N TYR A 3 -4.06 -89.33 119.46
CA TYR A 3 -5.21 -88.40 119.19
C TYR A 3 -4.75 -86.90 119.33
N SER A 4 -5.49 -85.77 119.12
CA SER A 4 -6.66 -85.39 118.27
C SER A 4 -7.02 -83.86 118.35
N LEU A 5 -7.75 -83.33 117.34
CA LEU A 5 -8.72 -82.19 117.27
C LEU A 5 -8.51 -80.73 117.86
N ILE A 6 -8.57 -79.72 116.95
CA ILE A 6 -9.48 -78.52 116.86
C ILE A 6 -9.44 -77.28 117.83
N LEU A 7 -8.90 -76.14 117.34
CA LEU A 7 -9.55 -74.87 116.88
C LEU A 7 -10.58 -74.03 117.74
N LYS A 8 -10.30 -72.73 118.05
CA LYS A 8 -11.07 -71.48 117.63
C LYS A 8 -10.91 -70.14 118.44
N LYS A 9 -10.96 -69.03 117.67
CA LYS A 9 -11.58 -67.67 117.88
C LYS A 9 -10.92 -66.48 118.66
N ASN A 10 -10.84 -65.35 117.93
CA ASN A 10 -11.04 -63.90 118.20
C ASN A 10 -10.67 -63.24 119.56
N TRP A 11 -9.92 -62.12 119.45
CA TRP A 11 -10.26 -60.83 120.10
C TRP A 11 -9.94 -59.65 119.15
N ILE A 12 -10.76 -58.59 119.19
CA ILE A 12 -10.60 -57.31 118.46
C ILE A 12 -10.91 -56.19 119.44
N ALA A 13 -9.91 -55.42 119.91
CA ALA A 13 -10.11 -54.15 120.65
C ALA A 13 -8.78 -53.44 121.01
N LEU A 14 -8.00 -52.95 120.03
CA LEU A 14 -6.98 -51.92 120.31
C LEU A 14 -6.69 -51.02 119.11
N ALA A 15 -7.75 -50.38 118.59
CA ALA A 15 -7.61 -49.17 117.78
C ALA A 15 -7.50 -47.93 118.69
N LEU A 16 -7.10 -46.79 118.11
CA LEU A 16 -6.92 -45.47 118.76
C LEU A 16 -5.72 -45.34 119.72
N ALA A 17 -4.50 -45.24 119.16
CA ALA A 17 -3.52 -44.20 119.52
C ALA A 17 -2.48 -44.04 118.40
N LEU A 18 -2.08 -42.80 118.08
CA LEU A 18 -1.16 -42.39 117.01
C LEU A 18 -1.62 -42.66 115.55
N LEU A 19 -2.35 -41.69 114.98
CA LEU A 19 -2.31 -41.42 113.54
C LEU A 19 -1.17 -40.42 113.24
N PRO A 20 -0.33 -40.66 112.22
CA PRO A 20 0.16 -39.59 111.38
C PRO A 20 -0.94 -39.23 110.36
N VAL A 21 -1.44 -37.99 110.40
CA VAL A 21 -2.34 -37.50 109.34
C VAL A 21 -1.48 -37.17 108.12
N VAL A 22 -1.56 -38.00 107.08
CA VAL A 22 -1.02 -37.65 105.76
C VAL A 22 -2.12 -36.88 105.03
N GLY A 23 -1.98 -35.55 104.99
CA GLY A 23 -2.89 -34.71 104.22
C GLY A 23 -2.59 -34.83 102.73
N PHE A 24 -3.50 -35.44 101.96
CA PHE A 24 -3.46 -35.38 100.51
C PHE A 24 -3.90 -33.98 100.05
N ALA A 25 -2.94 -33.07 99.94
CA ALA A 25 -3.14 -31.81 99.24
C ALA A 25 -3.22 -32.12 97.74
N GLN A 26 -4.42 -32.10 97.18
CA GLN A 26 -4.64 -32.17 95.73
C GLN A 26 -4.08 -30.87 95.12
N VAL A 27 -3.16 -30.98 94.17
CA VAL A 27 -2.46 -29.80 93.61
C VAL A 27 -3.12 -29.38 92.31
N LYS A 28 -4.20 -28.62 92.41
CA LYS A 28 -4.66 -27.80 91.27
C LYS A 28 -3.64 -26.69 91.02
N VAL A 29 -3.19 -26.56 89.78
CA VAL A 29 -2.24 -25.52 89.36
C VAL A 29 -3.01 -24.47 88.57
N GLY A 30 -3.44 -23.39 89.22
CA GLY A 30 -4.18 -22.36 88.50
C GLY A 30 -4.66 -21.15 89.25
N ASP A 31 -5.53 -20.39 88.56
CA ASP A 31 -6.04 -19.09 89.00
C ASP A 31 -7.02 -19.22 90.20
N ASN A 32 -7.67 -20.38 90.40
CA ASN A 32 -8.47 -20.72 91.58
C ASN A 32 -8.09 -22.10 92.16
N PRO A 33 -7.02 -22.22 92.98
CA PRO A 33 -6.48 -23.51 93.42
C PRO A 33 -7.35 -24.23 94.49
N ASP A 34 -8.25 -23.51 95.17
CA ASP A 34 -9.07 -24.07 96.26
C ASP A 34 -10.36 -24.77 95.78
N VAL A 35 -10.64 -24.74 94.46
CA VAL A 35 -11.77 -25.44 93.83
C VAL A 35 -11.24 -26.29 92.68
N ILE A 36 -11.21 -27.60 92.89
CA ILE A 36 -10.85 -28.62 91.90
C ILE A 36 -12.11 -29.43 91.51
N GLU A 37 -12.22 -29.79 90.24
CA GLU A 37 -13.33 -30.63 89.77
C GLU A 37 -13.29 -32.03 90.38
N SER A 38 -14.45 -32.50 90.84
CA SER A 38 -14.58 -33.75 91.63
C SER A 38 -14.21 -35.05 90.89
N SER A 39 -13.95 -34.97 89.59
CA SER A 39 -13.48 -36.06 88.72
C SER A 39 -12.03 -35.89 88.25
N ALA A 40 -11.31 -34.86 88.71
CA ALA A 40 -9.96 -34.53 88.27
C ALA A 40 -8.91 -34.88 89.34
N GLU A 41 -8.08 -35.89 89.09
CA GLU A 41 -6.88 -36.19 89.90
C GLU A 41 -5.76 -35.14 89.70
N LEU A 42 -5.80 -34.41 88.57
CA LEU A 42 -4.93 -33.29 88.26
C LEU A 42 -5.72 -32.26 87.43
N GLU A 43 -5.75 -31.01 87.89
CA GLU A 43 -6.36 -29.89 87.17
C GLU A 43 -5.33 -28.76 86.98
N ILE A 44 -5.27 -28.21 85.77
CA ILE A 44 -4.45 -27.06 85.41
C ILE A 44 -5.36 -25.99 84.80
N GLU A 45 -5.57 -24.90 85.53
CA GLU A 45 -6.44 -23.79 85.13
C GLU A 45 -5.58 -22.56 84.86
N SER A 46 -5.67 -21.95 83.67
CA SER A 46 -5.20 -20.58 83.52
C SER A 46 -5.91 -19.84 82.40
N THR A 47 -6.30 -18.61 82.72
CA THR A 47 -6.86 -17.64 81.78
C THR A 47 -5.83 -17.06 80.81
N SER A 48 -4.52 -17.31 81.02
CA SER A 48 -3.43 -16.63 80.28
C SER A 48 -2.26 -17.55 79.87
N LYS A 49 -2.28 -18.83 80.24
CA LYS A 49 -1.20 -19.80 79.96
C LYS A 49 -1.79 -21.14 79.54
N GLY A 50 -1.09 -21.87 78.67
CA GLY A 50 -1.47 -23.22 78.25
C GLY A 50 -0.59 -24.30 78.88
N PHE A 51 -1.10 -25.54 78.92
CA PHE A 51 -0.27 -26.72 79.18
C PHE A 51 0.67 -26.97 78.00
N LEU A 52 1.96 -27.17 78.29
CA LEU A 52 2.97 -27.51 77.30
C LEU A 52 3.51 -28.92 77.58
N PRO A 53 2.98 -29.97 76.91
CA PRO A 53 3.46 -31.34 77.10
C PRO A 53 4.92 -31.49 76.64
N PRO A 54 5.58 -32.61 77.01
CA PRO A 54 6.94 -32.91 76.57
C PRO A 54 7.11 -32.76 75.05
N ARG A 55 8.00 -31.84 74.65
CA ARG A 55 8.34 -31.57 73.24
C ARG A 55 9.57 -32.38 72.85
N MET A 56 9.48 -33.09 71.74
CA MET A 56 10.50 -34.03 71.29
C MET A 56 10.44 -34.22 69.77
N THR A 57 11.53 -34.72 69.18
CA THR A 57 11.52 -35.14 67.78
C THR A 57 10.85 -36.50 67.58
N GLU A 58 10.48 -36.86 66.36
CA GLU A 58 9.94 -38.18 66.02
C GLU A 58 10.87 -39.31 66.50
N ALA A 59 12.18 -39.16 66.27
CA ALA A 59 13.18 -40.13 66.73
C ALA A 59 13.28 -40.23 68.27
N GLN A 60 12.98 -39.15 69.00
CA GLN A 60 12.94 -39.15 70.46
C GLN A 60 11.62 -39.74 71.00
N MET A 61 10.51 -39.48 70.32
CA MET A 61 9.19 -40.06 70.61
C MET A 61 9.18 -41.58 70.43
N ASN A 62 9.74 -42.05 69.32
CA ASN A 62 9.88 -43.47 69.01
C ASN A 62 10.98 -44.18 69.84
N ALA A 63 11.83 -43.43 70.56
CA ALA A 63 12.82 -43.96 71.49
C ALA A 63 12.27 -44.16 72.93
N ILE A 64 11.02 -43.78 73.20
CA ILE A 64 10.36 -44.08 74.47
C ILE A 64 10.10 -45.58 74.55
N VAL A 65 10.75 -46.26 75.49
CA VAL A 65 10.56 -47.71 75.72
C VAL A 65 9.33 -47.94 76.58
N SER A 66 8.43 -48.80 76.11
CA SER A 66 7.15 -49.13 76.79
C SER A 66 6.32 -47.91 77.21
N PRO A 67 5.94 -47.01 76.27
CA PRO A 67 5.04 -45.91 76.55
C PRO A 67 3.68 -46.43 77.06
N ALA A 68 3.09 -45.70 78.01
CA ALA A 68 1.77 -46.02 78.54
C ALA A 68 0.66 -45.63 77.54
N GLU A 69 -0.44 -46.38 77.54
CA GLU A 69 -1.68 -45.98 76.86
C GLU A 69 -2.14 -44.61 77.37
N GLY A 70 -2.51 -43.72 76.46
CA GLY A 70 -2.87 -42.33 76.77
C GLY A 70 -1.69 -41.39 77.04
N LEU A 71 -0.43 -41.83 76.92
CA LEU A 71 0.72 -40.94 77.05
C LEU A 71 0.70 -39.85 75.97
N MET A 72 0.77 -38.58 76.38
CA MET A 72 0.70 -37.41 75.50
C MET A 72 2.04 -36.70 75.35
N VAL A 73 2.41 -36.37 74.11
CA VAL A 73 3.62 -35.61 73.74
C VAL A 73 3.30 -34.58 72.64
N PHE A 74 4.22 -33.66 72.36
CA PHE A 74 4.15 -32.80 71.17
C PHE A 74 5.37 -33.07 70.29
N CYS A 75 5.14 -33.65 69.11
CA CYS A 75 6.21 -33.95 68.17
C CYS A 75 6.58 -32.70 67.37
N THR A 76 7.86 -32.33 67.37
CA THR A 76 8.33 -31.05 66.80
C THR A 76 8.66 -31.09 65.31
N ASP A 77 8.80 -32.27 64.72
CA ASP A 77 9.24 -32.51 63.34
C ASP A 77 8.52 -33.67 62.62
N CYS A 78 7.62 -34.41 63.30
CA CYS A 78 6.69 -35.33 62.65
C CYS A 78 5.84 -34.63 61.58
N MET A 79 5.26 -35.42 60.66
CA MET A 79 4.19 -34.98 59.77
C MET A 79 2.90 -35.78 60.06
N PRO A 80 1.81 -35.15 60.52
CA PRO A 80 1.68 -33.73 60.87
C PRO A 80 2.46 -33.34 62.15
N LYS A 81 2.91 -32.09 62.21
CA LYS A 81 3.58 -31.52 63.39
C LYS A 81 2.53 -31.10 64.43
N GLY A 82 2.52 -31.73 65.61
CA GLY A 82 1.46 -31.48 66.59
C GLY A 82 1.50 -32.37 67.83
N PRO A 83 0.41 -32.40 68.61
CA PRO A 83 0.23 -33.32 69.73
C PRO A 83 0.00 -34.76 69.24
N TYR A 84 0.55 -35.74 69.97
CA TYR A 84 0.39 -37.17 69.74
C TYR A 84 0.03 -37.90 71.04
N THR A 85 -0.76 -38.97 70.92
CA THR A 85 -1.14 -39.92 71.98
C THR A 85 -0.68 -41.32 71.64
N PHE A 86 -0.16 -42.08 72.62
CA PHE A 86 0.10 -43.51 72.43
C PHE A 86 -1.16 -44.35 72.68
N ASP A 87 -1.60 -45.15 71.71
CA ASP A 87 -2.87 -45.90 71.74
C ASP A 87 -2.75 -47.36 72.25
N ALA A 88 -1.72 -47.62 73.07
CA ALA A 88 -1.18 -48.93 73.43
C ALA A 88 -0.44 -49.68 72.29
N THR A 89 -0.49 -49.22 71.04
CA THR A 89 0.22 -49.85 69.90
C THR A 89 1.12 -48.90 69.10
N ALA A 90 0.69 -47.65 68.88
CA ALA A 90 1.33 -46.66 68.02
C ALA A 90 1.13 -45.23 68.55
N TRP A 91 1.93 -44.29 68.04
CA TRP A 91 1.75 -42.86 68.26
C TRP A 91 0.77 -42.28 67.25
N MET A 92 -0.43 -41.92 67.72
CA MET A 92 -1.51 -41.35 66.90
C MET A 92 -1.59 -39.83 67.09
N PRO A 93 -1.74 -39.03 66.02
CA PRO A 93 -1.87 -37.58 66.13
C PRO A 93 -3.23 -37.19 66.73
N LEU A 94 -3.22 -36.23 67.67
CA LEU A 94 -4.44 -35.77 68.37
C LEU A 94 -5.27 -34.78 67.55
N SER A 95 -4.71 -34.23 66.47
CA SER A 95 -5.47 -33.51 65.44
C SER A 95 -6.18 -34.52 64.55
N GLY A 96 -7.52 -34.51 64.55
CA GLY A 96 -8.31 -35.49 63.80
C GLY A 96 -7.99 -35.51 62.30
N SER A 97 -7.92 -36.72 61.74
CA SER A 97 -8.15 -36.96 60.32
C SER A 97 -9.56 -36.47 59.94
N SER A 98 -9.79 -35.77 58.84
CA SER A 98 -8.90 -35.50 57.71
C SER A 98 -9.10 -34.09 57.15
N ALA A 99 -8.02 -33.33 56.98
CA ALA A 99 -7.94 -32.34 55.91
C ALA A 99 -7.61 -33.11 54.63
N ASP A 100 -8.64 -33.69 54.00
CA ASP A 100 -8.42 -34.69 52.96
C ASP A 100 -7.81 -34.05 51.70
N ILE A 101 -6.68 -34.62 51.26
CA ILE A 101 -5.81 -34.00 50.25
C ILE A 101 -6.42 -34.09 48.85
N GLY A 102 -7.59 -34.70 48.71
CA GLY A 102 -8.34 -34.84 47.47
C GLY A 102 -8.88 -33.52 46.92
N SER A 103 -9.27 -32.54 47.73
CA SER A 103 -9.98 -31.34 47.21
C SER A 103 -9.28 -29.99 47.41
N ASN A 104 -8.30 -29.91 48.31
CA ASN A 104 -7.75 -28.65 48.85
C ASN A 104 -8.84 -27.69 49.39
N GLY A 105 -9.96 -28.24 49.87
CA GLY A 105 -11.06 -27.50 50.48
C GLY A 105 -11.70 -28.32 51.62
N THR A 106 -13.01 -28.19 51.81
CA THR A 106 -13.76 -28.92 52.85
C THR A 106 -14.56 -30.11 52.29
N SER A 107 -14.24 -30.60 51.09
CA SER A 107 -14.87 -31.79 50.51
C SER A 107 -13.92 -32.99 50.50
N GLU A 108 -14.48 -34.18 50.66
CA GLU A 108 -13.76 -35.45 50.48
C GLU A 108 -14.06 -36.01 49.08
N VAL A 109 -13.02 -36.48 48.39
CA VAL A 109 -13.08 -36.92 46.99
C VAL A 109 -12.36 -38.25 46.84
N SER A 110 -13.09 -39.31 46.49
CA SER A 110 -12.54 -40.67 46.35
C SER A 110 -11.61 -40.82 45.15
N SER A 111 -11.91 -40.08 44.08
CA SER A 111 -11.20 -40.13 42.80
C SER A 111 -11.55 -38.94 41.90
N TYR A 112 -10.65 -38.66 40.96
CA TYR A 112 -10.93 -37.84 39.79
C TYR A 112 -10.79 -38.68 38.53
N SER A 113 -11.67 -38.47 37.54
CA SER A 113 -11.60 -39.17 36.26
C SER A 113 -12.32 -38.44 35.12
N GLY A 114 -12.48 -39.12 33.98
CA GLY A 114 -13.22 -38.66 32.81
C GLY A 114 -14.74 -38.66 32.98
N ALA A 115 -15.44 -38.50 31.86
CA ALA A 115 -16.88 -38.25 31.81
C ALA A 115 -17.71 -39.26 32.63
N GLY A 116 -18.54 -38.74 33.54
CA GLY A 116 -19.45 -39.55 34.36
C GLY A 116 -18.76 -40.42 35.42
N CYS A 117 -17.53 -40.08 35.81
CA CYS A 117 -16.71 -40.83 36.77
C CYS A 117 -16.41 -42.28 36.36
N ALA A 118 -16.41 -42.57 35.05
CA ALA A 118 -16.20 -43.91 34.49
C ALA A 118 -14.73 -44.37 34.48
N GLY A 119 -13.83 -43.67 35.17
CA GLY A 119 -12.38 -43.88 35.09
C GLY A 119 -11.72 -43.16 33.90
N GLY A 120 -10.41 -43.34 33.75
CA GLY A 120 -9.59 -42.64 32.76
C GLY A 120 -9.37 -41.14 33.08
N PRO A 121 -8.55 -40.43 32.28
CA PRO A 121 -8.33 -39.00 32.44
C PRO A 121 -9.54 -38.16 32.01
N GLY A 122 -9.57 -36.90 32.46
CA GLY A 122 -10.44 -35.87 31.92
C GLY A 122 -9.96 -35.33 30.58
N SER A 123 -10.59 -34.25 30.12
CA SER A 123 -10.36 -33.64 28.81
C SER A 123 -9.90 -32.19 28.91
N ILE A 124 -9.22 -31.71 27.87
CA ILE A 124 -8.96 -30.28 27.65
C ILE A 124 -9.68 -29.86 26.37
N SER A 125 -10.27 -28.67 26.38
CA SER A 125 -10.99 -28.06 25.26
C SER A 125 -10.39 -26.69 24.94
N GLY A 126 -10.21 -26.41 23.65
CA GLY A 126 -9.46 -25.25 23.15
C GLY A 126 -8.07 -25.64 22.62
N THR A 127 -7.46 -24.75 21.82
CA THR A 127 -6.15 -24.97 21.19
C THR A 127 -5.03 -24.29 21.97
N MET A 128 -3.87 -24.94 22.05
CA MET A 128 -2.65 -24.41 22.67
C MET A 128 -1.51 -24.43 21.67
N THR A 129 -0.74 -23.35 21.62
CA THR A 129 0.36 -23.15 20.66
C THR A 129 1.55 -22.53 21.38
N VAL A 130 2.77 -22.98 21.09
CA VAL A 130 4.01 -22.42 21.67
C VAL A 130 4.08 -20.91 21.45
N GLY A 131 4.46 -20.18 22.50
CA GLY A 131 4.60 -18.71 22.46
C GLY A 131 3.27 -17.93 22.53
N VAL A 132 2.12 -18.57 22.26
CA VAL A 132 0.81 -17.92 22.27
C VAL A 132 0.13 -18.09 23.62
N ALA A 133 -0.22 -16.98 24.29
CA ALA A 133 -0.95 -17.02 25.55
C ALA A 133 -2.33 -17.67 25.38
N VAL A 134 -2.67 -18.63 26.24
CA VAL A 134 -3.93 -19.39 26.13
C VAL A 134 -5.13 -18.52 26.49
N SER A 135 -6.21 -18.65 25.72
CA SER A 135 -7.46 -17.92 25.91
C SER A 135 -8.65 -18.83 25.61
N GLY A 136 -9.63 -18.88 26.52
CA GLY A 136 -10.80 -19.77 26.42
C GLY A 136 -10.51 -21.27 26.59
N VAL A 137 -9.25 -21.68 26.76
CA VAL A 137 -8.86 -23.07 26.97
C VAL A 137 -9.31 -23.53 28.37
N THR A 138 -9.90 -24.71 28.47
CA THR A 138 -10.46 -25.26 29.71
C THR A 138 -10.10 -26.73 29.90
N MET A 139 -9.98 -27.17 31.16
CA MET A 139 -9.76 -28.57 31.55
C MET A 139 -11.00 -29.05 32.31
N THR A 140 -11.63 -30.12 31.84
CA THR A 140 -12.81 -30.73 32.47
C THR A 140 -12.43 -32.05 33.14
N LEU A 141 -12.80 -32.18 34.41
CA LEU A 141 -12.62 -33.40 35.22
C LEU A 141 -13.97 -33.73 35.90
N TYR A 142 -14.11 -34.97 36.35
CA TYR A 142 -15.23 -35.40 37.18
C TYR A 142 -14.68 -35.94 38.50
N ALA A 143 -15.19 -35.44 39.62
CA ALA A 143 -14.85 -35.84 40.97
C ALA A 143 -15.92 -36.78 41.52
N ASP A 144 -15.55 -37.92 42.11
CA ASP A 144 -16.49 -38.72 42.90
C ASP A 144 -16.42 -38.29 44.37
N VAL A 145 -17.47 -37.60 44.82
CA VAL A 145 -17.47 -36.83 46.07
C VAL A 145 -18.09 -37.64 47.21
N THR A 146 -17.31 -38.00 48.22
CA THR A 146 -17.82 -38.71 49.41
C THR A 146 -18.39 -37.76 50.46
N GLN A 147 -17.93 -36.50 50.50
CA GLN A 147 -18.45 -35.46 51.39
C GLN A 147 -18.60 -34.11 50.67
N ALA A 148 -19.80 -33.54 50.71
CA ALA A 148 -20.10 -32.23 50.14
C ALA A 148 -19.35 -31.10 50.87
N GLY A 149 -18.79 -30.15 50.12
CA GLY A 149 -17.90 -29.12 50.66
C GLY A 149 -17.18 -28.32 49.57
N THR A 150 -16.24 -27.45 49.96
CA THR A 150 -15.47 -26.63 48.99
C THR A 150 -14.33 -27.42 48.33
N TRP A 151 -13.87 -26.94 47.17
CA TRP A 151 -12.69 -27.45 46.45
C TRP A 151 -11.92 -26.29 45.80
N SER A 152 -10.60 -26.46 45.64
CA SER A 152 -9.72 -25.44 45.02
C SER A 152 -8.50 -26.09 44.35
N LEU A 153 -8.55 -26.21 43.02
CA LEU A 153 -7.60 -27.03 42.25
C LEU A 153 -6.74 -26.18 41.33
N THR A 154 -5.46 -26.55 41.22
CA THR A 154 -4.53 -26.07 40.20
C THR A 154 -3.80 -27.24 39.56
N ALA A 155 -3.51 -27.12 38.26
CA ALA A 155 -2.70 -28.06 37.51
C ALA A 155 -1.75 -27.27 36.60
N ILE A 156 -0.43 -27.44 36.79
CA ILE A 156 0.60 -26.63 36.12
C ILE A 156 1.51 -27.56 35.32
N GLN A 157 1.60 -27.34 34.00
CA GLN A 157 2.54 -28.04 33.12
C GLN A 157 2.83 -27.18 31.88
N ASN A 158 4.05 -27.28 31.35
CA ASN A 158 4.46 -26.63 30.09
C ASN A 158 4.18 -25.11 30.00
N GLY A 159 4.24 -24.37 31.12
CA GLY A 159 3.96 -22.93 31.15
C GLY A 159 2.47 -22.54 31.16
N VAL A 160 1.56 -23.53 31.11
CA VAL A 160 0.11 -23.34 31.26
C VAL A 160 -0.34 -23.81 32.64
N THR A 161 -1.13 -22.96 33.31
CA THR A 161 -1.82 -23.26 34.57
C THR A 161 -3.32 -23.35 34.32
N PHE A 162 -3.90 -24.52 34.57
CA PHE A 162 -5.35 -24.66 34.75
C PHE A 162 -5.69 -24.43 36.23
N SER A 163 -6.70 -23.63 36.52
CA SER A 163 -7.15 -23.38 37.90
C SER A 163 -8.66 -23.19 38.02
N GLY A 164 -9.20 -23.49 39.20
CA GLY A 164 -10.62 -23.33 39.52
C GLY A 164 -10.91 -23.60 40.99
N ASN A 165 -12.03 -23.09 41.48
CA ASN A 165 -12.53 -23.36 42.83
C ASN A 165 -14.06 -23.35 42.82
N GLY A 166 -14.67 -23.92 43.85
CA GLY A 166 -16.12 -23.99 43.99
C GLY A 166 -16.58 -24.82 45.18
N THR A 167 -17.81 -25.29 45.12
CA THR A 167 -18.45 -26.11 46.16
C THR A 167 -19.21 -27.27 45.52
N PHE A 168 -18.99 -28.49 46.01
CA PHE A 168 -19.83 -29.64 45.72
C PHE A 168 -21.06 -29.59 46.64
N ALA A 169 -22.24 -29.38 46.07
CA ALA A 169 -23.50 -29.28 46.82
C ALA A 169 -24.12 -30.63 47.20
N ALA A 170 -23.60 -31.73 46.64
CA ALA A 170 -24.03 -33.10 46.90
C ALA A 170 -22.87 -34.09 46.69
N THR A 171 -23.02 -35.30 47.21
CA THR A 171 -22.10 -36.43 47.02
C THR A 171 -22.28 -37.12 45.66
N GLY A 172 -21.41 -38.08 45.36
CA GLY A 172 -21.35 -38.79 44.07
C GLY A 172 -20.64 -37.99 42.99
N CYS A 173 -20.84 -38.37 41.73
CA CYS A 173 -20.09 -37.81 40.61
C CYS A 173 -20.48 -36.34 40.30
N GLN A 174 -19.52 -35.43 40.42
CA GLN A 174 -19.66 -34.00 40.14
C GLN A 174 -18.69 -33.53 39.05
N GLN A 175 -19.17 -32.79 38.06
CA GLN A 175 -18.31 -32.20 37.03
C GLN A 175 -17.63 -30.92 37.57
N ILE A 176 -16.35 -30.75 37.23
CA ILE A 176 -15.61 -29.50 37.43
C ILE A 176 -14.95 -29.04 36.13
N THR A 177 -14.81 -27.73 35.99
CA THR A 177 -14.12 -27.08 34.87
C THR A 177 -13.08 -26.10 35.44
N LEU A 178 -11.82 -26.26 35.03
CA LEU A 178 -10.71 -25.38 35.37
C LEU A 178 -10.37 -24.52 34.14
N THR A 179 -10.08 -23.24 34.35
CA THR A 179 -9.72 -22.29 33.28
C THR A 179 -8.22 -22.27 33.06
N GLY A 180 -7.78 -22.39 31.80
CA GLY A 180 -6.38 -22.33 31.40
C GLY A 180 -5.87 -20.88 31.35
N SER A 181 -4.61 -20.69 31.75
CA SER A 181 -3.91 -19.40 31.74
C SER A 181 -2.39 -19.60 31.56
N GLY A 182 -1.68 -18.58 31.09
CA GLY A 182 -0.24 -18.66 30.79
C GLY A 182 0.06 -18.91 29.31
N THR A 183 1.29 -19.32 29.00
CA THR A 183 1.81 -19.44 27.62
C THR A 183 2.57 -20.76 27.49
N PRO A 184 2.26 -21.61 26.50
CA PRO A 184 2.97 -22.87 26.29
C PRO A 184 4.43 -22.64 25.87
N VAL A 185 5.37 -23.38 26.47
CA VAL A 185 6.82 -23.18 26.22
C VAL A 185 7.45 -24.22 25.28
N ALA A 186 6.83 -25.39 25.10
CA ALA A 186 7.28 -26.44 24.20
C ALA A 186 6.09 -27.14 23.51
N SER A 187 6.32 -27.71 22.32
CA SER A 187 5.32 -28.40 21.51
C SER A 187 5.27 -29.91 21.76
N GLY A 188 4.11 -30.53 21.51
CA GLY A 188 3.86 -31.97 21.67
C GLY A 188 2.86 -32.28 22.78
N SER A 189 2.84 -33.54 23.21
CA SER A 189 1.87 -34.07 24.17
C SER A 189 2.25 -33.76 25.62
N PHE A 190 1.36 -33.11 26.37
CA PHE A 190 1.56 -32.82 27.79
C PHE A 190 0.35 -33.25 28.61
N THR A 191 0.61 -33.76 29.82
CA THR A 191 -0.42 -34.11 30.80
C THR A 191 -0.37 -33.14 31.97
N TRP A 192 -1.48 -32.46 32.21
CA TRP A 192 -1.70 -31.64 33.41
C TRP A 192 -2.33 -32.53 34.49
N ALA A 193 -1.83 -32.44 35.72
CA ALA A 193 -2.38 -33.15 36.88
C ALA A 193 -2.64 -32.17 38.03
N THR A 194 -3.73 -32.37 38.78
CA THR A 194 -4.11 -31.48 39.89
C THR A 194 -3.20 -31.63 41.09
N ASN A 195 -3.07 -30.55 41.87
CA ASN A 195 -2.28 -30.44 43.09
C ASN A 195 -2.92 -31.15 44.31
N THR A 196 -3.44 -32.37 44.11
CA THR A 196 -4.23 -33.15 45.09
C THR A 196 -3.84 -34.62 45.09
N ALA A 197 -4.23 -35.34 46.15
CA ALA A 197 -4.16 -36.79 46.24
C ALA A 197 -5.51 -37.32 46.74
N PRO A 198 -6.34 -37.98 45.90
CA PRO A 198 -6.09 -38.34 44.49
C PRO A 198 -5.94 -37.14 43.55
N PHE A 199 -5.16 -37.30 42.48
CA PHE A 199 -5.03 -36.31 41.41
C PHE A 199 -6.00 -36.61 40.26
N GLY A 200 -6.59 -35.57 39.68
CA GLY A 200 -7.20 -35.62 38.36
C GLY A 200 -6.19 -35.20 37.30
N SER A 201 -6.25 -35.80 36.12
CA SER A 201 -5.36 -35.45 35.02
C SER A 201 -6.06 -35.40 33.67
N ALA A 202 -5.50 -34.63 32.74
CA ALA A 202 -5.93 -34.53 31.35
C ALA A 202 -4.72 -34.28 30.44
N THR A 203 -4.74 -34.81 29.23
CA THR A 203 -3.65 -34.71 28.25
C THR A 203 -4.10 -33.91 27.03
N ALA A 204 -3.22 -33.08 26.48
CA ALA A 204 -3.46 -32.35 25.25
C ALA A 204 -2.15 -32.10 24.47
N GLU A 205 -2.29 -31.97 23.15
CA GLU A 205 -1.22 -31.52 22.26
C GLU A 205 -1.07 -29.99 22.31
N VAL A 206 0.18 -29.53 22.33
CA VAL A 206 0.55 -28.13 22.10
C VAL A 206 1.19 -28.02 20.72
N ALA A 207 0.61 -27.22 19.84
CA ALA A 207 1.14 -26.99 18.49
C ALA A 207 2.44 -26.16 18.54
N PRO A 208 3.43 -26.43 17.66
CA PRO A 208 4.61 -25.58 17.50
C PRO A 208 4.26 -24.17 17.00
N GLU A 209 5.20 -23.24 17.18
CA GLU A 209 5.06 -21.82 16.82
C GLU A 209 4.90 -21.63 15.29
N PRO A 210 3.86 -20.90 14.80
CA PRO A 210 3.66 -20.67 13.37
C PRO A 210 4.73 -19.77 12.76
N SER A 211 5.47 -20.30 11.77
CA SER A 211 6.61 -19.61 11.15
C SER A 211 6.35 -19.08 9.72
N ALA A 212 5.15 -19.29 9.18
CA ALA A 212 4.78 -18.93 7.81
C ALA A 212 3.84 -17.72 7.67
N GLY A 213 3.71 -16.88 8.70
CA GLY A 213 2.80 -15.72 8.72
C GLY A 213 1.30 -16.06 8.75
N GLY A 214 0.96 -17.35 8.82
CA GLY A 214 -0.38 -17.88 9.08
C GLY A 214 -0.33 -18.93 10.18
N SER A 215 -1.10 -20.02 10.09
CA SER A 215 -1.08 -21.12 11.05
C SER A 215 -0.11 -22.26 10.73
N ALA A 216 0.56 -22.26 9.57
CA ALA A 216 1.52 -23.28 9.19
C ALA A 216 2.90 -23.09 9.86
N VAL A 217 3.60 -24.22 10.01
CA VAL A 217 5.02 -24.25 10.42
C VAL A 217 5.87 -24.75 9.26
N VAL A 218 6.94 -24.01 9.00
CA VAL A 218 7.99 -24.29 8.00
C VAL A 218 9.36 -24.31 8.67
N ALA A 219 10.22 -25.24 8.26
CA ALA A 219 11.60 -25.34 8.72
C ALA A 219 12.57 -24.47 7.91
N SER A 220 12.24 -24.18 6.65
CA SER A 220 13.04 -23.34 5.76
C SER A 220 12.23 -22.87 4.54
N TYR A 221 12.74 -21.83 3.89
CA TYR A 221 12.39 -21.41 2.54
C TYR A 221 13.63 -21.53 1.64
N GLY A 222 13.46 -21.63 0.32
CA GLY A 222 14.56 -21.46 -0.63
C GLY A 222 14.23 -21.86 -2.07
N ALA A 223 15.26 -22.31 -2.79
CA ALA A 223 15.19 -22.73 -4.18
C ALA A 223 14.37 -24.03 -4.40
N ALA A 224 14.12 -24.36 -5.67
CA ALA A 224 13.38 -25.53 -6.11
C ALA A 224 13.80 -26.83 -5.39
N GLY A 225 12.80 -27.60 -4.96
CA GLY A 225 13.00 -28.82 -4.17
C GLY A 225 13.43 -28.59 -2.72
N CYS A 226 13.33 -27.36 -2.20
CA CYS A 226 13.72 -26.98 -0.84
C CYS A 226 15.22 -27.24 -0.57
N SER A 227 16.04 -27.05 -1.60
CA SER A 227 17.48 -27.31 -1.62
C SER A 227 18.32 -26.25 -0.86
N GLY A 228 17.68 -25.24 -0.28
CA GLY A 228 18.31 -24.06 0.31
C GLY A 228 18.56 -22.96 -0.74
N GLY A 229 19.32 -21.93 -0.37
CA GLY A 229 19.59 -20.78 -1.23
C GLY A 229 18.35 -19.92 -1.52
N PRO A 230 18.48 -18.85 -2.33
CA PRO A 230 17.36 -18.00 -2.72
C PRO A 230 16.40 -18.70 -3.70
N GLY A 231 15.14 -18.29 -3.68
CA GLY A 231 14.17 -18.57 -4.73
C GLY A 231 14.38 -17.70 -5.98
N SER A 232 13.39 -17.69 -6.86
CA SER A 232 13.44 -17.01 -8.16
C SER A 232 12.46 -15.85 -8.26
N ILE A 233 12.78 -14.84 -9.08
CA ILE A 233 11.85 -13.80 -9.52
C ILE A 233 11.72 -13.89 -11.04
N SER A 234 10.50 -13.80 -11.56
CA SER A 234 10.19 -13.86 -12.99
C SER A 234 10.19 -12.48 -13.65
N GLY A 235 10.30 -12.45 -14.98
CA GLY A 235 10.28 -11.22 -15.77
C GLY A 235 11.57 -10.41 -15.70
N THR A 236 11.48 -9.11 -16.01
CA THR A 236 12.57 -8.15 -15.90
C THR A 236 12.10 -6.89 -15.20
N MET A 237 12.96 -6.31 -14.34
CA MET A 237 12.70 -5.01 -13.72
C MET A 237 13.46 -3.91 -14.47
N THR A 238 12.85 -2.75 -14.60
CA THR A 238 13.43 -1.53 -15.19
C THR A 238 13.18 -0.35 -14.25
N GLN A 239 14.19 0.48 -14.00
CA GLN A 239 14.05 1.62 -13.10
C GLN A 239 12.93 2.57 -13.56
N GLY A 240 12.06 2.99 -12.64
CA GLY A 240 10.97 3.93 -12.91
C GLY A 240 9.78 3.37 -13.70
N ALA A 241 9.80 2.08 -14.05
CA ALA A 241 8.68 1.38 -14.68
C ALA A 241 7.98 0.46 -13.66
N ALA A 242 6.68 0.64 -13.44
CA ALA A 242 5.92 -0.19 -12.51
C ALA A 242 5.96 -1.67 -12.89
N VAL A 243 6.10 -2.56 -11.90
CA VAL A 243 6.09 -4.00 -12.16
C VAL A 243 4.65 -4.49 -12.37
N SER A 244 4.45 -5.34 -13.38
CA SER A 244 3.15 -5.93 -13.72
C SER A 244 3.35 -7.36 -14.21
N GLY A 245 2.62 -8.31 -13.63
CA GLY A 245 2.74 -9.74 -13.94
C GLY A 245 4.02 -10.42 -13.45
N LEU A 246 4.91 -9.71 -12.74
CA LEU A 246 6.09 -10.31 -12.09
C LEU A 246 5.67 -11.18 -10.90
N THR A 247 6.34 -12.30 -10.72
CA THR A 247 6.14 -13.22 -9.59
C THR A 247 7.47 -13.53 -8.88
N MET A 248 7.38 -13.82 -7.58
CA MET A 248 8.47 -14.36 -6.78
C MET A 248 8.08 -15.78 -6.35
N GLU A 249 8.94 -16.75 -6.62
CA GLU A 249 8.73 -18.17 -6.33
C GLU A 249 9.66 -18.64 -5.21
N LEU A 250 9.07 -19.22 -4.17
CA LEU A 250 9.77 -19.71 -2.98
C LEU A 250 9.28 -21.12 -2.67
N TYR A 251 10.18 -22.04 -2.37
CA TYR A 251 9.82 -23.38 -1.91
C TYR A 251 9.95 -23.46 -0.40
N ALA A 252 8.83 -23.77 0.28
CA ALA A 252 8.77 -23.92 1.73
C ALA A 252 8.85 -25.39 2.14
N ASN A 253 9.70 -25.69 3.12
CA ASN A 253 9.77 -27.01 3.74
C ASN A 253 8.79 -27.08 4.93
N VAL A 254 7.57 -27.52 4.66
CA VAL A 254 6.44 -27.50 5.59
C VAL A 254 6.55 -28.64 6.61
N THR A 255 6.64 -28.31 7.89
CA THR A 255 6.62 -29.27 9.01
C THR A 255 5.24 -29.42 9.63
N GLN A 256 4.37 -28.40 9.53
CA GLN A 256 2.96 -28.50 9.90
C GLN A 256 2.05 -27.82 8.84
N PRO A 257 1.03 -28.52 8.29
CA PRO A 257 0.04 -27.93 7.40
C PRO A 257 -0.77 -26.81 8.07
N GLY A 258 -1.20 -25.81 7.31
CA GLY A 258 -1.88 -24.63 7.82
C GLY A 258 -1.90 -23.48 6.82
N THR A 259 -2.38 -22.30 7.23
CA THR A 259 -2.36 -21.10 6.38
C THR A 259 -0.97 -20.45 6.36
N TRP A 260 -0.69 -19.70 5.30
CA TRP A 260 0.51 -18.87 5.19
C TRP A 260 0.16 -17.50 4.60
N SER A 261 0.93 -16.47 4.95
CA SER A 261 0.78 -15.11 4.43
C SER A 261 2.15 -14.42 4.48
N LEU A 262 2.65 -13.96 3.33
CA LEU A 262 4.01 -13.47 3.17
C LEU A 262 4.03 -12.14 2.42
N GLU A 263 4.92 -11.25 2.84
CA GLU A 263 5.29 -10.03 2.14
C GLU A 263 6.81 -9.89 2.11
N ALA A 264 7.35 -9.42 0.98
CA ALA A 264 8.75 -9.04 0.82
C ALA A 264 8.82 -7.71 0.03
N THR A 265 9.34 -6.65 0.66
CA THR A 265 9.36 -5.29 0.09
C THR A 265 10.79 -4.73 0.07
N GLU A 266 11.28 -4.39 -1.12
CA GLU A 266 12.63 -3.84 -1.35
C GLU A 266 12.65 -2.96 -2.64
N ASN A 267 13.49 -1.93 -2.69
CA ASN A 267 13.67 -0.99 -3.81
C ASN A 267 12.37 -0.40 -4.42
N GLY A 268 11.30 -0.27 -3.63
CA GLY A 268 10.00 0.24 -4.10
C GLY A 268 9.10 -0.81 -4.80
N VAL A 269 9.48 -2.09 -4.76
CA VAL A 269 8.67 -3.23 -5.22
C VAL A 269 8.31 -4.13 -4.03
N THR A 270 7.03 -4.49 -3.94
CA THR A 270 6.45 -5.39 -2.94
C THR A 270 5.95 -6.66 -3.63
N PHE A 271 6.48 -7.81 -3.21
CA PHE A 271 5.90 -9.12 -3.50
C PHE A 271 5.04 -9.58 -2.33
N SER A 272 3.79 -9.97 -2.58
CA SER A 272 2.89 -10.46 -1.52
C SER A 272 2.01 -11.62 -1.98
N GLY A 273 1.49 -12.37 -1.00
CA GLY A 273 0.60 -13.50 -1.25
C GLY A 273 0.20 -14.23 0.03
N SER A 274 -0.86 -15.03 -0.05
CA SER A 274 -1.36 -15.84 1.05
C SER A 274 -2.02 -17.12 0.54
N GLY A 275 -2.05 -18.17 1.35
CA GLY A 275 -2.63 -19.45 0.95
C GLY A 275 -2.70 -20.47 2.08
N THR A 276 -2.70 -21.76 1.72
CA THR A 276 -2.76 -22.88 2.68
C THR A 276 -1.91 -24.03 2.16
N PHE A 277 -1.07 -24.60 3.03
CA PHE A 277 -0.40 -25.88 2.77
C PHE A 277 -1.30 -27.02 3.22
N ALA A 278 -1.66 -27.92 2.30
CA ALA A 278 -2.51 -29.08 2.60
C ALA A 278 -1.73 -30.30 3.13
N ALA A 279 -0.40 -30.29 3.03
CA ALA A 279 0.49 -31.38 3.43
C ALA A 279 1.86 -30.86 3.88
N THR A 280 2.61 -31.70 4.57
CA THR A 280 4.02 -31.47 4.93
C THR A 280 4.96 -31.68 3.73
N GLY A 281 6.25 -31.43 3.93
CA GLY A 281 7.28 -31.54 2.91
C GLY A 281 7.40 -30.27 2.06
N CYS A 282 8.06 -30.40 0.92
CA CYS A 282 8.38 -29.25 0.08
C CYS A 282 7.18 -28.77 -0.75
N GLN A 283 6.77 -27.52 -0.57
CA GLN A 283 5.61 -26.89 -1.24
C GLN A 283 6.03 -25.59 -1.95
N LEU A 284 5.52 -25.34 -3.16
CA LEU A 284 5.75 -24.08 -3.89
C LEU A 284 4.80 -22.98 -3.37
N ILE A 285 5.36 -21.78 -3.20
CA ILE A 285 4.65 -20.51 -3.06
C ILE A 285 4.96 -19.64 -4.27
N THR A 286 3.95 -18.94 -4.77
CA THR A 286 4.08 -17.84 -5.73
C THR A 286 3.52 -16.57 -5.09
N LEU A 287 4.33 -15.52 -5.01
CA LEU A 287 3.94 -14.17 -4.57
C LEU A 287 3.86 -13.25 -5.81
N THR A 288 2.93 -12.30 -5.81
CA THR A 288 2.72 -11.36 -6.92
C THR A 288 3.44 -10.04 -6.64
N GLY A 289 4.22 -9.55 -7.62
CA GLY A 289 4.95 -8.29 -7.54
C GLY A 289 4.10 -7.06 -7.89
N SER A 290 4.28 -5.98 -7.14
CA SER A 290 3.63 -4.68 -7.33
C SER A 290 4.58 -3.53 -6.95
N GLY A 291 4.30 -2.29 -7.38
CA GLY A 291 5.15 -1.12 -7.12
C GLY A 291 6.08 -0.76 -8.29
N THR A 292 7.11 0.06 -8.02
CA THR A 292 8.00 0.64 -9.06
C THR A 292 9.45 0.65 -8.57
N PRO A 293 10.41 0.04 -9.30
CA PRO A 293 11.83 0.02 -8.90
C PRO A 293 12.43 1.42 -8.87
N ALA A 294 12.94 1.85 -7.71
CA ALA A 294 13.42 3.21 -7.50
C ALA A 294 14.85 3.44 -8.04
N ALA A 295 15.75 2.46 -7.88
CA ALA A 295 17.16 2.57 -8.23
C ALA A 295 17.69 1.37 -9.04
N LEU A 296 18.78 1.60 -9.79
CA LEU A 296 19.51 0.60 -10.57
C LEU A 296 20.41 -0.25 -9.68
N GLY A 297 20.51 -1.54 -9.99
CA GLY A 297 21.36 -2.48 -9.26
C GLY A 297 20.69 -3.83 -9.06
N THR A 298 21.30 -4.67 -8.22
CA THR A 298 20.79 -5.99 -7.87
C THR A 298 20.35 -5.97 -6.41
N TYR A 299 19.15 -6.49 -6.15
CA TYR A 299 18.44 -6.36 -4.87
C TYR A 299 17.87 -7.70 -4.43
N THR A 300 17.78 -7.91 -3.12
CA THR A 300 17.34 -9.17 -2.50
C THR A 300 16.07 -8.95 -1.70
N TRP A 301 14.93 -9.33 -2.26
CA TRP A 301 13.64 -9.31 -1.55
C TRP A 301 13.63 -10.42 -0.51
N THR A 302 13.27 -10.10 0.73
CA THR A 302 13.29 -11.02 1.88
C THR A 302 11.93 -11.01 2.59
N THR A 303 11.39 -12.18 2.94
CA THR A 303 10.04 -12.29 3.53
C THR A 303 10.00 -11.86 5.00
N ASN A 304 8.85 -11.34 5.40
CA ASN A 304 8.51 -10.89 6.76
C ASN A 304 8.33 -12.01 7.80
N THR A 305 9.09 -13.10 7.71
CA THR A 305 8.96 -14.32 8.55
C THR A 305 10.28 -14.80 9.13
N THR A 306 10.21 -15.65 10.16
CA THR A 306 11.36 -16.38 10.71
C THR A 306 11.06 -17.89 10.67
N PRO A 307 11.73 -18.70 9.84
CA PRO A 307 12.80 -18.31 8.91
C PRO A 307 12.29 -17.42 7.77
N ALA A 308 13.19 -16.61 7.21
CA ALA A 308 12.91 -15.80 6.04
C ALA A 308 13.23 -16.57 4.76
N GLY A 309 12.39 -16.42 3.74
CA GLY A 309 12.74 -16.72 2.35
C GLY A 309 13.29 -15.48 1.66
N SER A 310 14.10 -15.66 0.62
CA SER A 310 14.60 -14.54 -0.18
C SER A 310 14.73 -14.91 -1.66
N ALA A 311 14.68 -13.90 -2.52
CA ALA A 311 15.00 -14.04 -3.94
C ALA A 311 15.65 -12.74 -4.46
N GLU A 312 16.47 -12.85 -5.50
CA GLU A 312 17.31 -11.78 -6.00
C GLU A 312 16.95 -11.41 -7.45
N ALA A 313 16.93 -10.12 -7.78
CA ALA A 313 16.71 -9.64 -9.14
C ALA A 313 17.49 -8.35 -9.44
N THR A 314 17.82 -8.14 -10.72
CA THR A 314 18.50 -6.94 -11.21
C THR A 314 17.53 -5.97 -11.86
N VAL A 315 17.57 -4.71 -11.39
CA VAL A 315 16.83 -3.58 -11.95
C VAL A 315 17.68 -2.90 -13.02
N ASN A 316 17.20 -2.98 -14.25
CA ASN A 316 17.91 -2.54 -15.45
C ASN A 316 17.62 -1.06 -15.76
N ALA A 317 18.50 -0.45 -16.55
CA ALA A 317 18.27 0.89 -17.10
C ALA A 317 17.18 0.84 -18.19
N PRO A 318 16.35 1.89 -18.33
CA PRO A 318 15.45 2.04 -19.47
C PRO A 318 16.20 1.95 -20.80
N PRO A 319 15.61 1.38 -21.86
CA PRO A 319 16.21 1.35 -23.19
C PRO A 319 16.58 2.76 -23.67
N ALA A 320 17.82 2.92 -24.15
CA ALA A 320 18.30 4.21 -24.63
C ALA A 320 17.50 4.66 -25.88
N PRO A 321 17.11 5.94 -25.99
CA PRO A 321 16.53 6.50 -27.20
C PRO A 321 17.41 6.28 -28.45
N PRO A 322 16.84 6.02 -29.64
CA PRO A 322 17.64 5.86 -30.85
C PRO A 322 18.35 7.17 -31.21
N SER A 323 19.64 7.09 -31.55
CA SER A 323 20.48 8.25 -31.86
C SER A 323 20.57 8.59 -33.37
N ASN A 324 19.68 8.00 -34.17
CA ASN A 324 19.66 8.15 -35.63
C ASN A 324 19.43 9.60 -36.08
N PRO A 325 19.99 10.03 -37.23
CA PRO A 325 19.67 11.34 -37.80
C PRO A 325 18.18 11.44 -38.19
N THR A 326 17.60 12.63 -38.08
CA THR A 326 16.20 12.88 -38.45
C THR A 326 15.91 12.51 -39.91
N GLY A 327 14.75 11.90 -40.14
CA GLY A 327 14.23 11.50 -41.44
C GLY A 327 13.30 12.50 -42.10
N SER A 328 12.52 12.01 -43.07
CA SER A 328 11.56 12.75 -43.89
C SER A 328 10.39 11.85 -44.31
N GLY A 329 9.20 12.44 -44.38
CA GLY A 329 7.92 11.73 -44.48
C GLY A 329 6.96 12.25 -43.42
N SER A 330 5.84 11.56 -43.22
CA SER A 330 4.91 11.82 -42.12
C SER A 330 4.83 10.62 -41.20
N PHE A 331 4.92 10.83 -39.89
CA PHE A 331 4.57 9.83 -38.88
C PHE A 331 3.42 10.38 -38.03
N SER A 332 2.35 9.61 -37.85
CA SER A 332 1.09 10.14 -37.31
C SER A 332 0.25 9.10 -36.57
N GLY A 333 -0.35 9.52 -35.47
CA GLY A 333 -1.25 8.75 -34.62
C GLY A 333 -1.69 9.61 -33.41
N PRO A 334 -2.55 9.10 -32.52
CA PRO A 334 -3.09 9.88 -31.40
C PRO A 334 -2.00 10.22 -30.36
N THR A 335 -1.45 11.43 -30.40
CA THR A 335 -0.33 11.87 -29.54
C THR A 335 -0.77 12.47 -28.18
N CYS A 336 -2.07 12.53 -27.92
CA CYS A 336 -2.63 13.09 -26.69
C CYS A 336 -3.88 12.30 -26.29
N PHE A 337 -3.94 11.90 -25.02
CA PHE A 337 -5.10 11.25 -24.41
C PHE A 337 -5.48 12.01 -23.13
N ASP A 338 -6.77 12.28 -23.01
CA ASP A 338 -7.41 12.75 -21.77
C ASP A 338 -8.13 11.56 -21.14
N ILE A 339 -7.85 11.19 -19.89
CA ILE A 339 -8.38 9.94 -19.31
C ILE A 339 -9.85 10.05 -18.89
N ALA A 340 -10.52 8.90 -18.75
CA ALA A 340 -11.95 8.82 -18.38
C ALA A 340 -12.26 8.88 -16.86
N LEU A 341 -11.26 8.95 -15.98
CA LEU A 341 -11.45 9.05 -14.53
C LEU A 341 -11.04 10.43 -14.00
N SER A 342 -11.60 10.83 -12.86
CA SER A 342 -11.86 12.25 -12.57
C SER A 342 -10.99 12.91 -11.50
N ASN A 343 -10.57 14.13 -11.80
CA ASN A 343 -10.92 15.28 -10.97
C ASN A 343 -11.18 16.56 -11.79
N TYR A 344 -11.92 17.49 -11.18
CA TYR A 344 -12.04 18.86 -11.68
C TYR A 344 -10.75 19.63 -11.36
N ASN A 345 -9.64 19.36 -12.06
CA ASN A 345 -8.47 20.21 -11.93
C ASN A 345 -8.79 21.60 -12.52
N SER A 346 -8.91 22.60 -11.64
CA SER A 346 -9.19 23.99 -12.00
C SER A 346 -8.00 24.69 -12.68
N ASN A 347 -6.86 24.02 -12.79
CA ASN A 347 -5.64 24.53 -13.41
C ASN A 347 -5.40 23.80 -14.74
N ASP A 348 -5.22 24.56 -15.83
CA ASP A 348 -4.74 24.10 -17.16
C ASP A 348 -5.68 23.17 -17.94
N CYS A 349 -6.65 22.54 -17.27
CA CYS A 349 -7.29 21.35 -17.81
C CYS A 349 -8.69 21.49 -18.41
N ALA A 350 -9.34 22.65 -18.35
CA ALA A 350 -10.73 22.87 -18.77
C ALA A 350 -11.77 22.09 -17.89
N PRO A 351 -13.00 22.62 -17.71
CA PRO A 351 -14.00 21.98 -16.86
C PRO A 351 -14.45 20.64 -17.46
N PHE A 352 -14.68 19.64 -16.60
CA PHE A 352 -15.10 18.28 -16.99
C PHE A 352 -16.25 18.26 -18.02
N SER A 353 -17.25 19.12 -17.85
CA SER A 353 -18.40 19.27 -18.76
C SER A 353 -18.05 19.71 -20.20
N ALA A 354 -16.85 20.25 -20.43
CA ALA A 354 -16.31 20.55 -21.77
C ALA A 354 -15.41 19.44 -22.33
N ARG A 355 -15.09 18.42 -21.51
CA ARG A 355 -14.13 17.35 -21.80
C ARG A 355 -14.71 15.97 -22.04
N ILE A 356 -15.92 15.66 -21.55
CA ILE A 356 -16.54 14.32 -21.61
C ILE A 356 -16.32 13.58 -22.95
N ASP A 357 -16.59 14.20 -24.10
CA ASP A 357 -16.45 13.53 -25.42
C ASP A 357 -15.00 13.42 -25.95
N GLN A 358 -14.03 14.01 -25.24
CA GLN A 358 -12.60 13.88 -25.50
C GLN A 358 -11.96 12.74 -24.68
N GLN A 359 -12.62 12.31 -23.60
CA GLN A 359 -12.08 11.37 -22.65
C GLN A 359 -11.88 9.96 -23.24
N LYS A 360 -10.91 9.25 -22.66
CA LYS A 360 -10.40 7.97 -23.14
C LYS A 360 -10.26 7.01 -21.96
N ASP A 361 -11.05 5.95 -22.01
CA ASP A 361 -11.00 4.87 -21.03
C ASP A 361 -10.02 3.80 -21.51
N PHE A 362 -8.87 3.66 -20.85
CA PHE A 362 -7.84 2.68 -21.19
C PHE A 362 -8.19 1.23 -20.83
N THR A 363 -9.36 0.94 -20.27
CA THR A 363 -9.89 -0.44 -20.22
C THR A 363 -10.51 -0.87 -21.55
N GLU A 364 -10.94 0.08 -22.39
CA GLU A 364 -11.56 -0.20 -23.69
C GLU A 364 -10.51 -0.58 -24.76
N PRO A 365 -10.70 -1.68 -25.52
CA PRO A 365 -9.78 -2.10 -26.59
C PRO A 365 -9.52 -1.05 -27.66
N THR A 366 -10.52 -0.21 -27.96
CA THR A 366 -10.42 0.89 -28.93
C THR A 366 -9.66 2.12 -28.39
N THR A 367 -9.35 2.14 -27.09
CA THR A 367 -8.46 3.12 -26.46
C THR A 367 -7.06 2.54 -26.29
N TYR A 368 -6.92 1.37 -25.65
CA TYR A 368 -5.59 0.84 -25.33
C TYR A 368 -4.83 0.28 -26.55
N THR A 369 -5.52 -0.03 -27.64
CA THR A 369 -4.88 -0.41 -28.92
C THR A 369 -5.04 0.72 -29.93
N GLN A 370 -3.92 1.25 -30.46
CA GLN A 370 -3.94 2.37 -31.41
C GLN A 370 -3.02 2.14 -32.61
N SER A 371 -3.38 2.76 -33.73
CA SER A 371 -2.61 2.69 -34.98
C SER A 371 -1.76 3.96 -35.19
N TYR A 372 -0.49 3.76 -35.57
CA TYR A 372 0.43 4.83 -35.94
C TYR A 372 0.95 4.61 -37.36
N THR A 373 0.65 5.52 -38.27
CA THR A 373 0.98 5.41 -39.69
C THR A 373 2.21 6.23 -40.03
N PHE A 374 3.24 5.58 -40.56
CA PHE A 374 4.38 6.19 -41.24
C PHE A 374 4.17 6.16 -42.75
N THR A 375 4.32 7.30 -43.42
CA THR A 375 4.36 7.41 -44.88
C THR A 375 5.69 8.03 -45.29
N PRO A 376 6.56 7.32 -46.02
CA PRO A 376 7.88 7.83 -46.39
C PRO A 376 7.79 8.95 -47.44
N LEU A 377 8.75 9.87 -47.42
CA LEU A 377 8.95 10.81 -48.53
C LEU A 377 9.84 10.15 -49.60
N GLY A 378 9.21 9.54 -50.61
CA GLY A 378 9.91 8.75 -51.63
C GLY A 378 9.96 7.27 -51.28
N THR A 379 11.04 6.59 -51.67
CA THR A 379 11.16 5.12 -51.53
C THR A 379 12.26 4.74 -50.55
N VAL A 380 11.89 3.98 -49.51
CA VAL A 380 12.73 3.56 -48.38
C VAL A 380 12.76 2.04 -48.25
N SER A 381 13.37 1.53 -47.17
CA SER A 381 13.40 0.11 -46.82
C SER A 381 13.53 -0.08 -45.31
N ASN A 382 13.32 -1.32 -44.83
CA ASN A 382 13.61 -1.75 -43.46
C ASN A 382 13.04 -0.81 -42.37
N VAL A 383 11.73 -0.60 -42.43
CA VAL A 383 10.95 0.21 -41.49
C VAL A 383 10.72 -0.61 -40.22
N ARG A 384 11.14 -0.08 -39.08
CA ARG A 384 11.04 -0.67 -37.73
C ARG A 384 10.40 0.34 -36.78
N PHE A 385 9.68 -0.14 -35.78
CA PHE A 385 9.05 0.71 -34.77
C PHE A 385 9.61 0.40 -33.38
N PHE A 386 9.80 1.47 -32.59
CA PHE A 386 10.41 1.41 -31.27
C PHE A 386 9.72 2.40 -30.34
N TYR A 387 9.78 2.18 -29.02
CA TYR A 387 9.24 3.14 -28.05
C TYR A 387 10.12 3.24 -26.80
N THR A 388 10.08 4.39 -26.15
CA THR A 388 10.61 4.60 -24.80
C THR A 388 9.56 5.26 -23.92
N ASN A 389 9.22 4.62 -22.80
CA ASN A 389 8.45 5.26 -21.74
C ASN A 389 9.36 6.29 -21.04
N THR A 390 8.98 7.57 -21.03
CA THR A 390 9.82 8.68 -20.53
C THR A 390 9.43 9.14 -19.12
N ASN A 391 8.18 8.92 -18.70
CA ASN A 391 7.77 8.91 -17.29
C ASN A 391 6.46 8.11 -17.10
N GLY A 392 6.48 7.09 -16.24
CA GLY A 392 5.40 6.12 -16.07
C GLY A 392 5.28 5.13 -17.24
N ILE A 393 4.43 4.09 -17.11
CA ILE A 393 4.19 3.13 -18.19
C ILE A 393 3.02 3.61 -19.05
N VAL A 394 3.34 4.24 -20.18
CA VAL A 394 2.34 4.65 -21.17
C VAL A 394 2.13 3.53 -22.19
N ILE A 395 3.22 3.00 -22.76
CA ILE A 395 3.20 1.96 -23.80
C ILE A 395 3.69 0.64 -23.20
N THR A 396 3.01 -0.45 -23.52
CA THR A 396 3.33 -1.83 -23.12
C THR A 396 3.86 -2.67 -24.28
N GLY A 397 3.56 -2.29 -25.54
CA GLY A 397 4.09 -2.98 -26.71
C GLY A 397 3.91 -2.20 -28.01
N ILE A 398 4.72 -2.55 -29.02
CA ILE A 398 4.61 -2.04 -30.38
C ILE A 398 4.89 -3.18 -31.38
N SER A 399 4.25 -3.12 -32.55
CA SER A 399 4.45 -4.05 -33.66
C SER A 399 4.06 -3.39 -34.98
N GLY A 400 4.40 -4.00 -36.13
CA GLY A 400 4.08 -3.47 -37.47
C GLY A 400 5.30 -3.27 -38.38
N ASP A 401 6.48 -3.70 -37.94
CA ASP A 401 7.73 -3.65 -38.70
C ASP A 401 7.60 -4.23 -40.12
N ASN A 402 8.21 -3.54 -41.08
CA ASN A 402 8.32 -3.96 -42.47
C ASN A 402 9.81 -4.01 -42.88
N PRO A 403 10.48 -5.17 -42.76
CA PRO A 403 11.89 -5.35 -43.15
C PRO A 403 12.12 -5.32 -44.68
N GLY A 404 11.07 -5.03 -45.48
CA GLY A 404 11.11 -5.08 -46.93
C GLY A 404 11.89 -3.94 -47.60
N ASN A 405 12.08 -4.11 -48.91
CA ASN A 405 12.71 -3.17 -49.82
C ASN A 405 11.67 -2.46 -50.70
N ASN A 406 12.04 -1.31 -51.27
CA ASN A 406 11.19 -0.49 -52.15
C ASN A 406 9.86 -0.02 -51.55
N ILE A 407 9.85 0.31 -50.26
CA ILE A 407 8.66 0.80 -49.53
C ILE A 407 8.41 2.26 -49.89
N SER A 408 7.30 2.56 -50.58
CA SER A 408 6.84 3.92 -50.90
C SER A 408 5.41 4.23 -50.45
N GLY A 409 4.66 3.21 -50.00
CA GLY A 409 3.33 3.35 -49.39
C GLY A 409 3.38 3.48 -47.87
N PRO A 410 2.23 3.74 -47.22
CA PRO A 410 2.14 3.80 -45.77
C PRO A 410 2.44 2.44 -45.09
N VAL A 411 3.09 2.49 -43.93
CA VAL A 411 3.33 1.37 -43.02
C VAL A 411 2.68 1.72 -41.68
N VAL A 412 1.93 0.78 -41.10
CA VAL A 412 1.14 1.01 -39.87
C VAL A 412 1.69 0.19 -38.73
N ALA A 413 2.01 0.84 -37.63
CA ALA A 413 2.32 0.22 -36.35
C ALA A 413 1.08 0.09 -35.47
N THR A 414 0.94 -1.04 -34.80
CA THR A 414 -0.04 -1.25 -33.71
C THR A 414 0.69 -1.03 -32.39
N VAL A 415 0.19 -0.08 -31.59
CA VAL A 415 0.72 0.32 -30.28
C VAL A 415 -0.27 -0.07 -29.20
N ASN A 416 0.23 -0.82 -28.21
CA ASN A 416 -0.52 -1.22 -27.03
C ASN A 416 -0.13 -0.31 -25.86
N PHE A 417 -1.12 0.29 -25.21
CA PHE A 417 -0.98 1.16 -24.05
C PHE A 417 -1.23 0.37 -22.75
N SER A 418 -0.83 0.91 -21.60
CA SER A 418 -1.19 0.29 -20.31
C SER A 418 -2.67 0.53 -19.99
N THR A 419 -3.38 -0.53 -19.62
CA THR A 419 -4.79 -0.44 -19.20
C THR A 419 -4.96 0.28 -17.85
N THR A 420 -3.87 0.41 -17.09
CA THR A 420 -3.79 1.17 -15.83
C THR A 420 -3.76 2.69 -16.01
N LEU A 421 -3.64 3.22 -17.24
CA LEU A 421 -3.48 4.66 -17.46
C LEU A 421 -4.62 5.53 -16.91
N ASN A 422 -5.82 4.97 -16.77
CA ASN A 422 -6.96 5.61 -16.10
C ASN A 422 -6.68 5.96 -14.62
N THR A 423 -5.85 5.19 -13.91
CA THR A 423 -5.40 5.50 -12.56
C THR A 423 -4.08 6.25 -12.56
N ASP A 424 -3.15 5.85 -13.42
CA ASP A 424 -1.76 6.30 -13.36
C ASP A 424 -1.59 7.76 -13.81
N ALA A 425 -2.50 8.26 -14.64
CA ALA A 425 -2.50 9.64 -15.13
C ALA A 425 -3.50 10.58 -14.42
N LEU A 426 -4.09 10.13 -13.30
CA LEU A 426 -5.15 10.84 -12.59
C LEU A 426 -4.68 12.20 -12.03
N GLY A 427 -5.41 13.28 -12.38
CA GLY A 427 -5.08 14.65 -11.98
C GLY A 427 -3.84 15.28 -12.63
N LEU A 428 -3.15 14.57 -13.54
CA LEU A 428 -2.01 15.14 -14.27
C LEU A 428 -2.47 16.18 -15.28
N THR A 429 -1.68 17.24 -15.45
CA THR A 429 -2.00 18.43 -16.27
C THR A 429 -1.25 18.44 -17.61
N ASN A 430 -1.38 19.53 -18.38
CA ASN A 430 -0.51 19.79 -19.54
C ASN A 430 0.97 19.96 -19.15
N ALA A 431 1.26 20.38 -17.91
CA ALA A 431 2.62 20.62 -17.41
C ALA A 431 3.33 19.35 -16.89
N ASN A 432 2.59 18.35 -16.43
CA ASN A 432 3.13 17.11 -15.85
C ASN A 432 2.46 15.79 -16.33
N PRO A 433 2.18 15.60 -17.63
CA PRO A 433 1.58 14.36 -18.14
C PRO A 433 2.53 13.15 -18.00
N LEU A 434 1.99 11.93 -18.03
CA LEU A 434 2.77 10.74 -18.37
C LEU A 434 3.13 10.80 -19.85
N THR A 435 4.33 10.37 -20.22
CA THR A 435 4.82 10.47 -21.60
C THR A 435 5.60 9.23 -22.04
N ALA A 436 5.52 8.98 -23.35
CA ALA A 436 6.40 8.06 -24.06
C ALA A 436 6.72 8.61 -25.45
N ASP A 437 7.93 8.33 -25.94
CA ASP A 437 8.30 8.60 -27.32
C ASP A 437 8.15 7.33 -28.15
N ILE A 438 7.46 7.45 -29.29
CA ILE A 438 7.40 6.42 -30.34
C ILE A 438 8.30 6.86 -31.48
N TYR A 439 9.09 5.93 -31.99
CA TYR A 439 10.02 6.13 -33.08
C TYR A 439 9.66 5.21 -34.24
N VAL A 440 9.66 5.75 -35.45
CA VAL A 440 9.82 4.95 -36.67
C VAL A 440 11.25 5.12 -37.17
N ILE A 441 11.95 4.01 -37.32
CA ILE A 441 13.35 3.93 -37.80
C ILE A 441 13.31 3.24 -39.17
N TYR A 442 13.86 3.86 -40.20
CA TYR A 442 13.85 3.31 -41.56
C TYR A 442 15.18 3.57 -42.27
N ASN A 443 15.54 2.70 -43.20
CA ASN A 443 16.76 2.87 -43.98
C ASN A 443 16.52 3.81 -45.17
N SER A 444 17.39 4.80 -45.35
CA SER A 444 17.14 5.95 -46.24
C SER A 444 17.22 5.69 -47.75
N ASN A 445 17.38 4.43 -48.19
CA ASN A 445 17.29 4.05 -49.59
C ASN A 445 16.35 2.84 -49.77
N SER A 446 16.10 2.44 -51.01
CA SER A 446 15.12 1.39 -51.32
C SER A 446 15.65 -0.05 -51.17
N SER A 447 16.91 -0.24 -50.74
CA SER A 447 17.63 -1.52 -50.80
C SER A 447 18.38 -1.90 -49.51
N ASN A 448 18.03 -1.28 -48.38
CA ASN A 448 18.60 -1.47 -47.04
C ASN A 448 20.13 -1.30 -46.97
N THR A 449 20.66 -0.34 -47.73
CA THR A 449 22.11 -0.02 -47.81
C THR A 449 22.42 1.47 -47.61
N GLY A 450 21.40 2.28 -47.30
CA GLY A 450 21.52 3.68 -46.92
C GLY A 450 21.77 3.85 -45.42
N THR A 451 21.51 5.05 -44.90
CA THR A 451 21.62 5.34 -43.46
C THR A 451 20.27 5.14 -42.78
N ASP A 452 20.24 4.51 -41.61
CA ASP A 452 19.04 4.48 -40.77
C ASP A 452 18.70 5.88 -40.24
N ARG A 453 17.47 6.33 -40.53
CA ARG A 453 16.87 7.61 -40.15
C ARG A 453 15.69 7.38 -39.21
N GLN A 454 15.35 8.39 -38.40
CA GLN A 454 14.19 8.32 -37.51
C GLN A 454 13.22 9.50 -37.62
N ILE A 455 11.94 9.24 -37.36
CA ILE A 455 10.94 10.26 -37.03
C ILE A 455 10.32 9.87 -35.68
N LYS A 456 10.09 10.86 -34.80
CA LYS A 456 9.61 10.67 -33.43
C LYS A 456 8.22 11.28 -33.24
N ALA A 457 7.33 10.59 -32.54
CA ALA A 457 6.06 11.11 -32.05
C ALA A 457 6.01 10.97 -30.52
N THR A 458 5.88 12.07 -29.78
CA THR A 458 5.74 12.04 -28.32
C THR A 458 4.26 11.92 -27.95
N VAL A 459 3.92 10.88 -27.20
CA VAL A 459 2.58 10.65 -26.64
C VAL A 459 2.48 11.26 -25.25
N LYS A 460 1.31 11.79 -24.90
CA LYS A 460 1.01 12.37 -23.58
C LYS A 460 -0.33 11.87 -23.04
N VAL A 461 -0.35 11.37 -21.80
CA VAL A 461 -1.55 10.87 -21.10
C VAL A 461 -1.69 11.56 -19.74
N LYS A 462 -2.92 11.99 -19.41
CA LYS A 462 -3.22 13.00 -18.38
C LYS A 462 -4.74 13.11 -18.14
N ASP A 463 -5.16 13.79 -17.08
CA ASP A 463 -6.55 14.22 -16.83
C ASP A 463 -6.69 15.70 -17.20
N CYS A 464 -6.65 15.98 -18.50
CA CYS A 464 -6.50 17.33 -19.03
C CYS A 464 -6.87 17.41 -20.52
N ALA A 465 -7.52 18.49 -20.96
CA ALA A 465 -7.96 18.67 -22.36
C ALA A 465 -6.86 18.40 -23.41
N CYS A 466 -7.20 17.76 -24.53
CA CYS A 466 -6.27 17.52 -25.63
C CYS A 466 -6.41 18.55 -26.75
N CYS A 467 -5.32 19.29 -26.98
CA CYS A 467 -5.30 20.46 -27.85
C CYS A 467 -4.80 20.11 -29.25
N GLY A 468 -5.66 20.27 -30.26
CA GLY A 468 -5.29 19.97 -31.65
C GLY A 468 -6.48 19.67 -32.56
N ALA A 469 -6.19 19.16 -33.74
CA ALA A 469 -7.17 19.02 -34.82
C ALA A 469 -6.74 17.97 -35.86
N TYR A 470 -7.67 17.55 -36.72
CA TYR A 470 -7.38 16.66 -37.84
C TYR A 470 -6.58 17.39 -38.93
N ALA A 471 -5.52 16.72 -39.41
CA ALA A 471 -4.78 17.05 -40.61
C ALA A 471 -5.25 16.23 -41.84
N ASN A 472 -5.95 15.11 -41.60
CA ASN A 472 -6.84 14.42 -42.53
C ASN A 472 -7.90 13.66 -41.71
N PHE A 473 -9.19 13.91 -41.92
CA PHE A 473 -10.25 13.31 -41.10
C PHE A 473 -10.48 11.83 -41.45
N GLN A 474 -10.59 11.48 -42.73
CA GLN A 474 -10.93 10.13 -43.18
C GLN A 474 -9.82 9.10 -42.89
N ALA A 475 -8.56 9.54 -42.87
CA ALA A 475 -7.41 8.73 -42.50
C ALA A 475 -7.08 8.79 -40.99
N GLY A 476 -7.89 9.47 -40.17
CA GLY A 476 -7.68 9.59 -38.72
C GLY A 476 -6.43 10.38 -38.31
N ILE A 477 -5.78 11.09 -39.24
CA ILE A 477 -4.53 11.81 -39.00
C ILE A 477 -4.83 13.05 -38.17
N TRP A 478 -4.58 12.97 -36.86
CA TRP A 478 -4.68 14.09 -35.93
C TRP A 478 -3.29 14.66 -35.62
N LYS A 479 -3.19 15.99 -35.47
CA LYS A 479 -1.96 16.68 -35.05
C LYS A 479 -2.22 17.48 -33.76
N GLN A 480 -1.25 17.44 -32.85
CA GLN A 480 -1.25 18.30 -31.67
C GLN A 480 -0.93 19.75 -32.03
N TRP A 481 -1.69 20.68 -31.46
CA TRP A 481 -1.41 22.12 -31.52
C TRP A 481 -1.27 22.65 -30.09
N MET A 482 -0.57 23.77 -29.88
CA MET A 482 -0.51 24.39 -28.56
C MET A 482 -1.92 24.77 -28.07
N CYS A 483 -2.18 24.52 -26.78
CA CYS A 483 -3.47 24.82 -26.13
C CYS A 483 -3.83 26.31 -26.20
N HIS A 484 -2.84 27.20 -26.16
CA HIS A 484 -3.03 28.65 -26.19
C HIS A 484 -2.21 29.27 -27.32
N ASN A 485 -2.46 30.56 -27.61
CA ASN A 485 -1.56 31.31 -28.47
C ASN A 485 -0.19 31.46 -27.78
N LEU A 486 0.88 31.51 -28.57
CA LEU A 486 2.23 31.71 -28.03
C LEU A 486 2.27 33.02 -27.22
N ALA A 487 3.01 33.05 -26.10
CA ALA A 487 2.98 34.13 -25.11
C ALA A 487 1.60 34.41 -24.47
N ALA A 488 0.75 33.40 -24.29
CA ALA A 488 -0.43 33.51 -23.42
C ALA A 488 -0.05 34.01 -22.01
N ALA A 489 -0.88 34.88 -21.44
CA ALA A 489 -0.62 35.50 -20.14
C ALA A 489 -0.81 34.50 -18.99
N ASN A 490 -1.80 33.60 -19.10
CA ASN A 490 -1.92 32.41 -18.26
C ASN A 490 -2.02 31.18 -19.17
N THR A 491 -1.02 30.30 -19.10
CA THR A 491 -1.01 28.99 -19.76
C THR A 491 -1.88 27.97 -19.03
N ASN A 492 -2.33 28.28 -17.82
CA ASN A 492 -3.16 27.40 -17.00
C ASN A 492 -4.65 27.78 -17.09
N ALA A 493 -5.01 28.69 -18.00
CA ALA A 493 -6.39 29.02 -18.31
C ALA A 493 -7.01 27.95 -19.23
N ASP A 494 -8.33 27.75 -19.17
CA ASP A 494 -9.02 26.83 -20.07
C ASP A 494 -8.79 27.23 -21.55
N PRO A 495 -8.11 26.39 -22.36
CA PRO A 495 -7.78 26.71 -23.75
C PRO A 495 -8.99 26.78 -24.69
N LEU A 496 -10.15 26.29 -24.26
CA LEU A 496 -11.38 26.22 -25.05
C LEU A 496 -12.42 27.29 -24.65
N THR A 497 -12.17 28.03 -23.56
CA THR A 497 -13.00 29.13 -23.08
C THR A 497 -12.36 30.49 -23.44
N PRO A 498 -13.08 31.41 -24.11
CA PRO A 498 -12.52 32.71 -24.46
C PRO A 498 -12.23 33.58 -23.22
N SER A 499 -10.97 33.94 -23.01
CA SER A 499 -10.55 34.92 -21.99
C SER A 499 -9.39 35.79 -22.49
N TRP A 500 -9.05 36.84 -21.74
CA TRP A 500 -7.89 37.69 -22.03
C TRP A 500 -6.57 36.90 -21.95
N GLU A 501 -6.52 35.89 -21.08
CA GLU A 501 -5.32 35.12 -20.76
C GLU A 501 -4.75 34.39 -21.98
N ILE A 502 -5.63 33.90 -22.85
CA ILE A 502 -5.30 32.96 -23.94
C ILE A 502 -5.01 33.66 -25.29
N ILE A 503 -5.12 34.99 -25.33
CA ILE A 503 -4.95 35.83 -26.54
C ILE A 503 -3.53 35.72 -27.13
N GLY A 504 -2.53 35.61 -26.26
CA GLY A 504 -1.12 35.53 -26.63
C GLY A 504 -0.51 36.84 -27.15
N GLY A 505 0.76 36.75 -27.55
CA GLY A 505 1.53 37.85 -28.12
C GLY A 505 1.36 38.01 -29.63
N TYR A 506 2.05 39.03 -30.15
CA TYR A 506 2.01 39.43 -31.57
C TYR A 506 3.43 39.51 -32.12
N TRP A 507 3.76 38.66 -33.07
CA TRP A 507 5.07 38.64 -33.75
C TRP A 507 4.99 39.31 -35.11
N GLN A 508 6.06 39.99 -35.52
CA GLN A 508 6.33 40.26 -36.93
C GLN A 508 6.83 38.99 -37.64
N TRP A 509 6.51 38.85 -38.94
CA TRP A 509 6.85 37.63 -39.67
C TRP A 509 8.37 37.45 -39.81
N GLY A 510 8.86 36.23 -39.60
CA GLY A 510 10.29 35.89 -39.73
C GLY A 510 11.17 36.33 -38.55
N ARG A 511 10.59 36.55 -37.37
CA ARG A 511 11.28 37.11 -36.19
C ARG A 511 11.10 36.22 -34.95
N LYS A 512 12.19 35.95 -34.23
CA LYS A 512 12.19 35.15 -32.98
C LYS A 512 11.40 35.81 -31.82
N GLY A 513 11.33 37.15 -31.82
CA GLY A 513 10.92 37.91 -30.63
C GLY A 513 12.05 37.94 -29.58
N PRO A 514 11.77 38.49 -28.37
CA PRO A 514 12.70 38.48 -27.24
C PRO A 514 12.67 37.12 -26.52
N ASP A 515 13.42 37.02 -25.41
CA ASP A 515 13.42 35.85 -24.53
C ASP A 515 12.02 35.53 -23.95
N PRO A 516 11.63 34.25 -23.80
CA PRO A 516 10.33 33.86 -23.25
C PRO A 516 9.99 34.42 -21.87
N SER A 517 10.99 34.70 -21.02
CA SER A 517 10.78 35.26 -19.67
C SER A 517 10.12 36.64 -19.69
N VAL A 518 10.32 37.45 -20.73
CA VAL A 518 9.79 38.83 -20.84
C VAL A 518 8.55 38.94 -21.73
N TRP A 519 8.08 37.83 -22.32
CA TRP A 519 6.97 37.78 -23.27
C TRP A 519 5.63 38.34 -22.73
N LYS A 520 5.42 38.31 -21.41
CA LYS A 520 4.16 38.77 -20.80
C LYS A 520 4.12 40.28 -20.51
N THR A 521 5.27 40.95 -20.49
CA THR A 521 5.39 42.33 -19.96
C THR A 521 6.10 43.31 -20.89
N THR A 522 6.83 42.83 -21.91
CA THR A 522 7.79 43.67 -22.65
C THR A 522 7.45 43.74 -24.14
N ASN A 523 7.07 44.93 -24.60
CA ASN A 523 7.00 45.25 -26.03
C ASN A 523 8.41 45.53 -26.58
N THR A 524 8.70 45.09 -27.80
CA THR A 524 10.01 45.27 -28.46
C THR A 524 9.84 45.67 -29.92
N ALA A 525 10.95 45.85 -30.65
CA ALA A 525 10.91 46.28 -32.04
C ALA A 525 10.24 45.28 -33.01
N ASN A 526 10.11 43.99 -32.66
CA ASN A 526 9.56 42.96 -33.56
C ASN A 526 8.47 42.08 -32.90
N PHE A 527 8.07 42.41 -31.67
CA PHE A 527 7.12 41.64 -30.86
C PHE A 527 6.37 42.57 -29.90
N ALA A 528 5.07 42.33 -29.71
CA ALA A 528 4.25 42.97 -28.68
C ALA A 528 3.58 41.92 -27.79
N HIS A 529 3.52 42.16 -26.48
CA HIS A 529 2.88 41.23 -25.54
C HIS A 529 1.35 41.20 -25.69
N GLY A 530 0.73 40.14 -25.15
CA GLY A 530 -0.72 40.04 -25.01
C GLY A 530 -1.29 41.03 -23.97
N PRO A 531 -2.59 41.00 -23.70
CA PRO A 531 -3.15 41.69 -22.55
C PRO A 531 -2.60 41.08 -21.24
N THR A 532 -2.43 41.90 -20.20
CA THR A 532 -1.96 41.46 -18.87
C THR A 532 -3.08 41.29 -17.85
N GLY A 533 -4.31 41.59 -18.25
CA GLY A 533 -5.53 41.55 -17.44
C GLY A 533 -6.75 41.95 -18.27
N PRO A 534 -7.96 41.95 -17.67
CA PRO A 534 -9.22 42.23 -18.39
C PRO A 534 -9.46 43.71 -18.71
N MET A 535 -8.78 44.66 -18.05
CA MET A 535 -9.08 46.10 -18.17
C MET A 535 -8.45 46.75 -19.41
N GLU A 536 -8.92 47.93 -19.79
CA GLU A 536 -8.44 48.65 -20.98
C GLU A 536 -6.96 49.08 -20.86
N SER A 537 -6.54 49.50 -19.66
CA SER A 537 -5.13 49.78 -19.32
C SER A 537 -4.22 48.54 -19.48
N GLU A 538 -4.77 47.35 -19.25
CA GLU A 538 -4.08 46.06 -19.28
C GLU A 538 -4.12 45.42 -20.68
N ALA A 539 -4.98 45.91 -21.57
CA ALA A 539 -5.19 45.36 -22.92
C ALA A 539 -3.96 45.45 -23.85
N ASN A 540 -2.93 46.22 -23.45
CA ASN A 540 -1.77 46.61 -24.26
C ASN A 540 -2.18 47.26 -25.59
N ALA A 541 -3.25 48.07 -25.59
CA ALA A 541 -3.90 48.56 -26.81
C ALA A 541 -3.06 49.55 -27.64
N GLY A 542 -2.23 50.35 -26.97
CA GLY A 542 -1.57 51.52 -27.53
C GLY A 542 -0.38 51.25 -28.47
N ARG A 543 0.30 52.35 -28.84
CA ARG A 543 1.43 52.37 -29.78
C ARG A 543 2.65 51.62 -29.24
N VAL A 544 3.12 50.62 -29.99
CA VAL A 544 4.47 50.06 -29.78
C VAL A 544 5.50 50.96 -30.45
N ASN A 545 6.19 51.79 -29.64
CA ASN A 545 6.92 52.96 -30.14
C ASN A 545 8.04 52.67 -31.17
N ASN A 546 8.67 51.49 -31.08
CA ASN A 546 9.83 51.10 -31.90
C ASN A 546 9.50 49.95 -32.88
N PHE A 547 8.22 49.71 -33.20
CA PHE A 547 7.80 48.59 -34.05
C PHE A 547 8.40 48.71 -35.47
N SER A 548 9.12 47.68 -35.90
CA SER A 548 10.06 47.74 -37.02
C SER A 548 9.36 47.85 -38.37
N ALA A 549 9.85 48.75 -39.22
CA ALA A 549 9.47 48.83 -40.64
C ALA A 549 10.31 47.89 -41.53
N GLY A 550 11.33 47.22 -40.99
CA GLY A 550 12.23 46.35 -41.74
C GLY A 550 11.65 44.96 -41.97
N LEU A 551 11.50 44.57 -43.24
CA LEU A 551 11.08 43.21 -43.63
C LEU A 551 12.10 42.15 -43.18
N ALA A 552 11.63 40.97 -42.79
CA ALA A 552 12.48 39.78 -42.68
C ALA A 552 12.66 39.12 -44.06
N GLY A 553 13.82 38.50 -44.29
CA GLY A 553 14.14 37.81 -45.55
C GLY A 553 13.29 36.55 -45.79
N ASN A 554 13.10 36.16 -47.05
CA ASN A 554 12.14 35.10 -47.43
C ASN A 554 12.39 33.73 -46.80
N THR A 555 13.62 33.44 -46.36
CA THR A 555 14.03 32.19 -45.70
C THR A 555 14.00 32.26 -44.17
N ALA A 556 13.52 33.37 -43.59
CA ALA A 556 13.59 33.60 -42.14
C ALA A 556 12.68 32.66 -41.34
N TRP A 557 11.52 32.29 -41.88
CA TRP A 557 10.75 31.10 -41.54
C TRP A 557 10.57 30.26 -42.83
N ARG A 558 10.29 28.96 -42.68
CA ARG A 558 10.30 27.96 -43.77
C ARG A 558 9.22 26.90 -43.60
N GLU A 559 8.78 26.31 -44.71
CA GLU A 559 7.87 25.16 -44.68
C GLU A 559 8.60 23.81 -44.64
N ASP A 560 9.85 23.78 -45.12
CA ASP A 560 10.70 22.59 -45.15
C ASP A 560 11.36 22.26 -43.80
N ASN A 561 11.59 23.24 -42.93
CA ASN A 561 12.14 23.02 -41.59
C ASN A 561 11.82 24.14 -40.58
N LYS A 562 11.89 23.79 -39.29
CA LYS A 562 11.96 24.77 -38.19
C LYS A 562 13.29 25.52 -38.29
N THR A 563 13.24 26.86 -38.22
CA THR A 563 14.42 27.73 -38.36
C THR A 563 14.88 28.29 -37.01
N GLN A 564 16.09 28.87 -36.95
CA GLN A 564 16.55 29.58 -35.74
C GLN A 564 15.64 30.74 -35.30
N ASN A 565 14.87 31.33 -36.23
CA ASN A 565 13.95 32.45 -35.95
C ASN A 565 12.54 31.98 -35.58
N ASP A 566 12.24 30.69 -35.65
CA ASP A 566 10.96 30.12 -35.24
C ASP A 566 10.81 30.26 -33.71
N PRO A 567 9.78 30.95 -33.19
CA PRO A 567 9.64 31.26 -31.77
C PRO A 567 8.97 30.15 -30.96
N CYS A 568 8.45 29.10 -31.61
CA CYS A 568 7.80 27.99 -30.91
C CYS A 568 8.83 27.20 -30.05
N PRO A 569 8.39 26.53 -28.96
CA PRO A 569 9.26 25.70 -28.13
C PRO A 569 9.79 24.47 -28.91
N ALA A 570 10.65 23.67 -28.29
CA ALA A 570 11.15 22.42 -28.89
C ALA A 570 10.00 21.39 -29.07
N GLY A 571 9.99 20.67 -30.20
CA GLY A 571 8.92 19.74 -30.57
C GLY A 571 7.68 20.44 -31.16
N TYR A 572 7.74 21.76 -31.35
CA TYR A 572 6.69 22.58 -31.95
C TYR A 572 7.29 23.58 -32.94
N ARG A 573 6.58 23.85 -34.03
CA ARG A 573 6.97 24.86 -35.04
C ARG A 573 5.80 25.77 -35.40
N ILE A 574 6.10 26.83 -36.13
CA ILE A 574 5.07 27.59 -36.84
C ILE A 574 4.38 26.66 -37.85
N PRO A 575 3.05 26.67 -37.97
CA PRO A 575 2.35 25.86 -38.96
C PRO A 575 2.67 26.32 -40.40
N THR A 576 2.74 25.37 -41.31
CA THR A 576 2.81 25.64 -42.75
C THR A 576 1.45 26.14 -43.26
N ARG A 577 1.42 26.63 -44.50
CA ARG A 577 0.17 26.86 -45.24
C ARG A 577 -0.61 25.55 -45.42
N ALA A 578 0.07 24.40 -45.51
CA ALA A 578 -0.58 23.09 -45.61
C ALA A 578 -1.29 22.69 -44.31
N ASP A 579 -0.64 22.85 -43.14
CA ASP A 579 -1.23 22.52 -41.83
C ASP A 579 -2.53 23.32 -41.59
N PHE A 580 -2.55 24.62 -41.91
CA PHE A 580 -3.78 25.42 -41.83
C PHE A 580 -4.82 25.09 -42.92
N ASN A 581 -4.41 24.59 -44.10
CA ASN A 581 -5.35 24.16 -45.13
C ASN A 581 -6.16 22.95 -44.65
N SER A 582 -5.48 21.97 -44.05
CA SER A 582 -6.17 20.86 -43.40
C SER A 582 -6.97 21.32 -42.19
N LEU A 583 -6.48 22.28 -41.39
CA LEU A 583 -7.24 22.80 -40.25
C LEU A 583 -8.63 23.32 -40.68
N ILE A 584 -8.73 24.01 -41.82
CA ILE A 584 -10.00 24.49 -42.38
C ILE A 584 -10.84 23.35 -42.97
N LYS A 585 -10.24 22.45 -43.75
CA LYS A 585 -10.98 21.44 -44.56
C LYS A 585 -11.43 20.21 -43.78
N GLU A 586 -10.61 19.76 -42.82
CA GLU A 586 -10.75 18.47 -42.14
C GLU A 586 -11.50 18.56 -40.80
N ASN A 587 -12.00 19.75 -40.43
CA ASN A 587 -12.57 20.02 -39.13
C ASN A 587 -13.82 20.90 -39.23
N VAL A 588 -14.76 20.74 -38.31
CA VAL A 588 -15.92 21.63 -38.19
C VAL A 588 -15.51 22.92 -37.44
N TRP A 589 -15.81 24.08 -38.02
CA TRP A 589 -15.54 25.39 -37.42
C TRP A 589 -16.84 26.04 -36.92
N SER A 590 -16.79 26.63 -35.72
CA SER A 590 -17.94 27.27 -35.06
C SER A 590 -17.57 28.61 -34.44
N ASN A 591 -18.53 29.55 -34.41
CA ASN A 591 -18.36 30.86 -33.81
C ASN A 591 -18.57 30.80 -32.29
N VAL A 592 -17.71 31.47 -31.53
CA VAL A 592 -17.90 31.74 -30.10
C VAL A 592 -17.89 33.26 -29.88
N GLY A 593 -18.64 33.73 -28.88
CA GLY A 593 -18.58 35.11 -28.38
C GLY A 593 -19.20 36.20 -29.25
N SER A 594 -19.03 37.45 -28.80
CA SER A 594 -19.55 38.64 -29.46
C SER A 594 -18.53 39.18 -30.47
N TRP A 595 -18.88 39.26 -31.74
CA TRP A 595 -17.96 39.67 -32.81
C TRP A 595 -18.03 41.18 -33.04
N GLY A 596 -16.96 41.89 -32.69
CA GLY A 596 -16.86 43.35 -32.78
C GLY A 596 -15.51 43.86 -32.28
N SER A 597 -14.99 44.93 -32.90
CA SER A 597 -13.64 45.43 -32.60
C SER A 597 -13.61 46.24 -31.30
N SER A 598 -12.89 45.74 -30.29
CA SER A 598 -12.57 46.48 -29.06
C SER A 598 -11.27 45.97 -28.43
N PRO A 599 -10.43 46.83 -27.83
CA PRO A 599 -9.23 46.39 -27.10
C PRO A 599 -9.49 45.36 -26.00
N THR A 600 -10.68 45.40 -25.38
CA THR A 600 -11.09 44.51 -24.29
C THR A 600 -12.06 43.41 -24.71
N ASN A 601 -12.38 43.26 -26.01
CA ASN A 601 -13.20 42.14 -26.46
C ASN A 601 -12.36 40.87 -26.62
N TYR A 602 -12.28 40.12 -25.53
CA TYR A 602 -11.64 38.81 -25.46
C TYR A 602 -12.63 37.64 -25.67
N SER A 603 -13.91 37.94 -25.89
CA SER A 603 -14.98 36.94 -25.85
C SER A 603 -15.04 36.03 -27.08
N SER A 604 -14.50 36.46 -28.22
CA SER A 604 -14.79 35.86 -29.52
C SER A 604 -13.61 35.15 -30.19
N GLY A 605 -13.96 34.22 -31.07
CA GLY A 605 -13.01 33.40 -31.80
C GLY A 605 -13.70 32.18 -32.43
N LYS A 606 -12.91 31.32 -33.07
CA LYS A 606 -13.40 30.10 -33.72
C LYS A 606 -13.05 28.87 -32.89
N LYS A 607 -14.04 28.03 -32.55
CA LYS A 607 -13.82 26.68 -32.01
C LYS A 607 -13.81 25.68 -33.16
N ILE A 608 -12.78 24.83 -33.18
CA ILE A 608 -12.42 23.91 -34.26
C ILE A 608 -12.50 22.49 -33.72
N GLY A 609 -13.42 21.69 -34.25
CA GLY A 609 -13.84 20.43 -33.62
C GLY A 609 -14.32 20.66 -32.19
N ARG A 610 -13.92 19.77 -31.26
CA ARG A 610 -14.09 19.98 -29.80
C ARG A 610 -12.81 20.46 -29.11
N THR A 611 -11.66 20.31 -29.78
CA THR A 611 -10.30 20.22 -29.21
C THR A 611 -9.38 21.41 -29.49
N LEU A 612 -9.83 22.45 -30.19
CA LEU A 612 -9.02 23.67 -30.40
C LEU A 612 -9.89 24.92 -30.45
N PHE A 613 -9.39 26.02 -29.90
CA PHE A 613 -9.99 27.35 -30.04
C PHE A 613 -8.94 28.38 -30.45
N LEU A 614 -9.25 29.17 -31.48
CA LEU A 614 -8.45 30.30 -31.94
C LEU A 614 -9.16 31.61 -31.58
N PRO A 615 -8.64 32.39 -30.61
CA PRO A 615 -9.19 33.71 -30.32
C PRO A 615 -9.16 34.66 -31.53
N ALA A 616 -10.13 35.56 -31.60
CA ALA A 616 -10.14 36.71 -32.51
C ALA A 616 -9.17 37.81 -32.00
N ALA A 617 -7.88 37.48 -31.92
CA ALA A 617 -6.86 38.27 -31.23
C ALA A 617 -6.60 39.66 -31.85
N GLY A 618 -7.07 39.94 -33.07
CA GLY A 618 -6.71 41.13 -33.83
C GLY A 618 -5.26 41.09 -34.31
N SER A 619 -4.72 42.25 -34.67
CA SER A 619 -3.31 42.41 -35.09
C SER A 619 -2.71 43.73 -34.62
N ARG A 620 -1.38 43.87 -34.73
CA ARG A 620 -0.67 45.16 -34.63
C ARG A 620 -0.46 45.74 -36.01
N THR A 621 -0.82 47.00 -36.18
CA THR A 621 -0.65 47.74 -37.44
C THR A 621 0.81 47.85 -37.86
N ALA A 622 1.06 47.78 -39.16
CA ALA A 622 2.39 48.02 -39.74
C ALA A 622 2.72 49.52 -39.67
N PRO A 623 4.00 49.92 -39.65
CA PRO A 623 4.39 51.34 -39.71
C PRO A 623 4.04 52.07 -41.01
N ILE A 624 3.47 51.36 -41.99
CA ILE A 624 3.23 51.79 -43.38
C ILE A 624 1.87 51.28 -43.90
N ASP A 625 0.88 51.12 -43.01
CA ASP A 625 -0.47 50.68 -43.40
C ASP A 625 -1.24 51.78 -44.18
N TRP A 626 -1.63 52.87 -43.52
CA TRP A 626 -2.37 54.00 -44.13
C TRP A 626 -2.10 55.32 -43.38
N PRO A 627 -2.29 56.50 -44.02
CA PRO A 627 -2.25 57.79 -43.33
C PRO A 627 -3.26 57.84 -42.16
N GLY A 628 -2.82 58.33 -41.00
CA GLY A 628 -3.63 58.36 -39.78
C GLY A 628 -3.62 57.07 -38.95
N VAL A 629 -3.13 55.93 -39.48
CA VAL A 629 -2.92 54.72 -38.69
C VAL A 629 -1.65 54.84 -37.85
N ILE A 630 -1.77 54.77 -36.52
CA ILE A 630 -0.63 54.84 -35.62
C ILE A 630 0.12 53.48 -35.65
N PRO A 631 1.43 53.45 -36.00
CA PRO A 631 2.23 52.22 -36.10
C PRO A 631 2.23 51.33 -34.85
N GLY A 632 2.11 50.01 -35.00
CA GLY A 632 2.21 49.06 -33.89
C GLY A 632 1.04 49.10 -32.89
N SER A 633 -0.05 49.80 -33.22
CA SER A 633 -1.26 49.86 -32.37
C SER A 633 -2.13 48.62 -32.58
N LEU A 634 -2.93 48.26 -31.58
CA LEU A 634 -3.87 47.15 -31.68
C LEU A 634 -5.04 47.48 -32.62
N SER A 635 -5.44 46.53 -33.47
CA SER A 635 -6.59 46.65 -34.37
C SER A 635 -7.39 45.33 -34.46
N SER A 636 -8.72 45.44 -34.63
CA SER A 636 -9.66 44.33 -34.88
C SER A 636 -9.68 43.18 -33.85
N ARG A 637 -9.18 43.39 -32.62
CA ARG A 637 -9.37 42.41 -31.53
C ARG A 637 -10.87 42.27 -31.23
N GLY A 638 -11.33 41.03 -31.13
CA GLY A 638 -12.74 40.68 -31.01
C GLY A 638 -13.50 40.61 -32.33
N GLN A 639 -12.90 41.02 -33.46
CA GLN A 639 -13.51 41.01 -34.80
C GLN A 639 -12.83 40.04 -35.76
N ASN A 640 -11.50 39.91 -35.69
CA ASN A 640 -10.70 39.11 -36.60
C ASN A 640 -9.64 38.29 -35.85
N GLY A 641 -9.41 37.06 -36.30
CA GLY A 641 -8.21 36.30 -35.94
C GLY A 641 -7.18 36.38 -37.08
N PHE A 642 -5.93 36.66 -36.75
CA PHE A 642 -4.81 36.70 -37.70
C PHE A 642 -3.66 35.82 -37.18
N TYR A 643 -3.28 34.80 -37.95
CA TYR A 643 -2.34 33.77 -37.51
C TYR A 643 -1.24 33.51 -38.56
N TRP A 644 0.02 33.71 -38.18
CA TRP A 644 1.14 33.53 -39.12
C TRP A 644 1.34 32.07 -39.55
N THR A 645 1.70 31.89 -40.82
CA THR A 645 2.28 30.63 -41.34
C THR A 645 3.78 30.79 -41.56
N SER A 646 4.50 29.68 -41.68
CA SER A 646 5.93 29.67 -41.96
C SER A 646 6.29 29.92 -43.44
N TYR A 647 5.31 30.07 -44.33
CA TYR A 647 5.53 30.29 -45.77
C TYR A 647 6.20 31.64 -46.07
N GLY A 648 7.28 31.60 -46.86
CA GLY A 648 7.85 32.73 -47.58
C GLY A 648 8.29 32.29 -48.97
N SER A 649 7.78 32.92 -50.03
CA SER A 649 8.12 32.52 -51.40
C SER A 649 9.50 33.01 -51.81
N SER A 650 10.20 32.22 -52.64
CA SER A 650 11.42 32.65 -53.33
C SER A 650 11.14 33.50 -54.57
N THR A 651 9.98 33.34 -55.22
CA THR A 651 9.66 33.92 -56.54
C THR A 651 8.83 35.20 -56.48
N GLY A 652 8.95 35.96 -55.37
CA GLY A 652 8.26 37.25 -55.15
C GLY A 652 6.96 37.17 -54.34
N GLY A 653 6.44 35.96 -54.09
CA GLY A 653 5.31 35.74 -53.19
C GLY A 653 5.58 36.22 -51.74
N GLY A 654 4.75 37.13 -51.26
CA GLY A 654 4.75 37.54 -49.85
C GLY A 654 4.47 36.36 -48.89
N SER A 655 4.70 36.56 -47.60
CA SER A 655 4.32 35.56 -46.60
C SER A 655 2.80 35.33 -46.54
N THR A 656 2.35 34.18 -46.04
CA THR A 656 0.92 33.92 -45.80
C THR A 656 0.57 33.91 -44.32
N HIS A 657 -0.68 34.24 -44.04
CA HIS A 657 -1.32 34.10 -42.74
C HIS A 657 -2.73 33.53 -42.96
N LEU A 658 -3.25 32.85 -41.95
CA LEU A 658 -4.68 32.58 -41.83
C LEU A 658 -5.35 33.87 -41.33
N THR A 659 -6.45 34.27 -41.98
CA THR A 659 -7.39 35.26 -41.44
C THR A 659 -8.78 34.65 -41.32
N PHE A 660 -9.52 34.99 -40.26
CA PHE A 660 -10.93 34.65 -40.12
C PHE A 660 -11.72 35.78 -39.46
N HIS A 661 -13.02 35.82 -39.71
CA HIS A 661 -13.97 36.74 -39.10
C HIS A 661 -15.31 36.01 -38.84
N GLN A 662 -16.36 36.69 -38.36
CA GLN A 662 -17.61 36.02 -37.97
C GLN A 662 -18.25 35.19 -39.10
N GLN A 663 -18.28 35.72 -40.33
CA GLN A 663 -19.01 35.10 -41.45
C GLN A 663 -18.16 34.06 -42.21
N ASP A 664 -16.83 34.23 -42.24
CA ASP A 664 -15.91 33.30 -42.92
C ASP A 664 -15.37 32.20 -42.00
N TYR A 665 -15.12 31.02 -42.55
CA TYR A 665 -14.47 29.90 -41.84
C TYR A 665 -12.94 29.90 -41.93
N GLY A 666 -12.36 30.89 -42.61
CA GLY A 666 -10.92 31.08 -42.78
C GLY A 666 -10.53 31.26 -44.25
N ASP A 667 -9.75 32.28 -44.55
CA ASP A 667 -9.16 32.51 -45.87
C ASP A 667 -7.64 32.72 -45.78
N PHE A 668 -6.94 32.41 -46.87
CA PHE A 668 -5.51 32.57 -47.04
C PHE A 668 -5.19 33.80 -47.88
N VAL A 669 -5.30 34.98 -47.26
CA VAL A 669 -4.81 36.22 -47.87
C VAL A 669 -3.29 36.14 -48.08
N PRO A 670 -2.79 36.11 -49.33
CA PRO A 670 -1.36 36.26 -49.59
C PRO A 670 -0.95 37.68 -49.21
N ALA A 671 0.27 37.90 -48.70
CA ALA A 671 0.79 39.25 -48.48
C ALA A 671 1.16 40.00 -49.78
N LEU A 672 0.41 39.78 -50.86
CA LEU A 672 0.51 40.45 -52.17
C LEU A 672 -0.85 41.01 -52.60
N GLY A 673 -1.26 42.09 -51.92
CA GLY A 673 -2.12 43.10 -52.52
C GLY A 673 -1.31 44.38 -52.69
N GLY A 674 -0.68 44.57 -53.87
CA GLY A 674 0.05 45.79 -54.24
C GLY A 674 1.41 46.04 -53.55
N ASN A 675 1.47 45.99 -52.22
CA ASN A 675 2.67 46.33 -51.43
C ASN A 675 2.98 45.26 -50.37
N GLY A 676 4.27 44.90 -50.21
CA GLY A 676 4.74 43.78 -49.36
C GLY A 676 4.70 44.01 -47.84
N ASN A 677 3.73 44.80 -47.35
CA ASN A 677 3.79 45.46 -46.04
C ASN A 677 3.39 44.56 -44.86
N ASN A 678 2.68 43.45 -45.08
CA ASN A 678 2.12 42.67 -43.98
C ASN A 678 3.17 42.05 -43.04
N ARG A 679 4.42 41.81 -43.47
CA ARG A 679 5.46 41.22 -42.58
C ARG A 679 5.78 42.08 -41.35
N THR A 680 5.55 43.39 -41.41
CA THR A 680 5.76 44.31 -40.29
C THR A 680 4.52 44.51 -39.42
N ARG A 681 3.40 43.84 -39.73
CA ARG A 681 2.27 43.68 -38.80
C ARG A 681 2.61 42.66 -37.72
N GLY A 682 2.06 42.86 -36.52
CA GLY A 682 2.11 41.87 -35.45
C GLY A 682 0.90 40.95 -35.53
N MET A 683 1.08 39.64 -35.64
CA MET A 683 -0.01 38.66 -35.64
C MET A 683 0.28 37.54 -34.65
N SER A 684 -0.76 36.82 -34.25
CA SER A 684 -0.62 35.70 -33.31
C SER A 684 0.10 34.52 -33.94
N ILE A 685 0.75 33.72 -33.10
CA ILE A 685 1.31 32.42 -33.48
C ILE A 685 0.60 31.36 -32.64
N ARG A 686 0.12 30.32 -33.31
CA ARG A 686 -0.41 29.10 -32.70
C ARG A 686 0.43 27.94 -33.23
N CYS A 687 1.37 27.45 -32.42
CA CYS A 687 2.31 26.44 -32.86
C CYS A 687 1.65 25.07 -33.02
N ILE A 688 2.18 24.28 -33.94
CA ILE A 688 1.81 22.88 -34.18
C ILE A 688 2.99 21.98 -33.84
N ALA A 689 2.76 20.73 -33.44
CA ALA A 689 3.83 19.73 -33.33
C ALA A 689 4.58 19.59 -34.67
N GLU A 690 5.90 19.36 -34.59
CA GLU A 690 6.82 19.35 -35.75
C GLU A 690 6.42 18.34 -36.86
#